data_AF-A0AAV3NK66-F1
#
_entry.id   AF-A0AAV3NK66-F1
#
_cell.length_a   1.000
_cell.length_b   1.000
_cell.length_c   1.000
_cell.angle_alpha   90.00
_cell.angle_beta   90.00
_cell.angle_gamma   90.00
#
_symmetry.space_group_name_H-M   'P 1'
#
loop_
_entity.id
_entity.type
_entity.pdbx_description
1 polymer ?
#
loop_
_entity_poly.entity_id
_entity_poly.type
_entity_poly.pdbx_seq_one_letter_code
_entity_poly.pdbx_strand_id
1 'polypeptide(L)'
;MDESNQTPPQPHINMTNNNPLQFTIRLPNSPNPNPNFPQNSIPNPNQDFNSIPKPNSDFNAIPDHLISVAIPRKRRRGRPRNTPPGNFNQVLNLPYSANKNLFSHNSGNLQGAHFTNYVKVSNFGVGRGKGFSDVSDEIIVINKEATAEALIALSAGFPADSLTDDEIEAGVVSVVGGIEQVNYILVRNHIITKWRENVSQWITKEMFLDLIPKHCSRLLDSAYGYLVSRGYINFGVSAALKERIPGESSKQRVIVVGAGLAGLAAARQLMSFGFKVTVLEGRKRAGGRVYTKKMEGSSKTAAADLGGSILTGTLGNPLGILARQLSCTLHKIRDKCPLYRPDGKPVDLDLDQKVEHAFNRLLDKASKLRELMGEVSQDVSLGAALETFPEVYGDAVTEEELHLFNWHLANLEYANAGLVSKLSLAFWDQDDPYDMGGDHCFLAGGNGKLVQALAESVNILYEKTVQTIRYGADGVQVDVGGQVYEGDMALCTVPLGVLKSGSIKFMPELPQRKLDAIKRLGFGLLNKVAMLFPRVFWGTDLDTFGHLCDDPNRRGEFFLFYSYATVAGGPLLLALVAGEAALKFETMPPTDAVAYVLQILKGIYEPQGIEVPEPIQTVCTRWGSDTFSFGSYSNVAVGASGDDYDILAESVGDGRLFFAGEATNRRYPATMHGAFLSGLREAANMSHRSAMRSSQPKVEKTQSRSAQSCASILTDLFRDPDLEFGSFSVIFGKDLDPKSTAILRVTFSGPQNRTQEGLKHDQQHSNKLLFQQLQSHFNQQQELHVYTLISTQQALELREVRGGDEMRLNHLCEKLGVKLVGRKGLGPSAESMIASIKSERANRKPALGSMARKSGASKLKAVSMKQKLVRKAKILGKSFGLGGDITRQHVTDSILEGSGESSCEKQLPNIDTFSGSVGSLHSYPSLNTVAGVKVASNDSGFPHLPDSTVGTEIAGNSVDSTVGTEIVGNSGGMVQSFVFGHSLGMIKIRNISETL
;
A
#
# COMPACT_ATOMS: atom_id res chain seq x y z
N MET A 1 32.05 42.13 -52.10
CA MET A 1 32.99 40.99 -52.16
C MET A 1 32.57 39.91 -51.17
N ASP A 2 31.89 38.80 -51.51
CA ASP A 2 30.82 38.41 -52.50
C ASP A 2 30.78 36.86 -52.54
N GLU A 3 29.72 36.10 -52.86
CA GLU A 3 28.25 36.24 -53.00
C GLU A 3 27.69 34.77 -53.05
N SER A 4 26.41 34.43 -52.86
CA SER A 4 25.26 34.99 -52.09
C SER A 4 24.07 33.99 -52.16
N ASN A 5 22.95 34.28 -51.45
CA ASN A 5 21.60 33.73 -51.70
C ASN A 5 21.35 32.20 -51.49
N GLN A 6 20.12 31.68 -51.37
CA GLN A 6 18.87 32.13 -50.71
C GLN A 6 17.98 30.89 -50.40
N THR A 7 16.90 31.07 -49.62
CA THR A 7 15.92 30.02 -49.22
C THR A 7 14.88 29.65 -50.30
N PRO A 8 14.32 28.42 -50.26
CA PRO A 8 12.97 28.10 -50.75
C PRO A 8 11.94 27.87 -49.61
N PRO A 9 10.60 27.91 -49.86
CA PRO A 9 9.57 28.07 -48.81
C PRO A 9 8.46 26.98 -48.75
N GLN A 10 7.50 27.11 -47.81
CA GLN A 10 6.14 26.52 -47.87
C GLN A 10 5.13 27.50 -48.51
N PRO A 11 3.98 27.06 -49.05
CA PRO A 11 2.70 27.19 -48.30
C PRO A 11 1.52 26.23 -48.67
N HIS A 12 0.46 26.27 -47.82
CA HIS A 12 -1.03 26.09 -47.96
C HIS A 12 -1.73 25.62 -49.30
N ILE A 13 -3.01 25.17 -49.40
CA ILE A 13 -4.24 25.35 -48.57
C ILE A 13 -5.43 24.37 -48.91
N ASN A 14 -6.39 24.20 -47.98
CA ASN A 14 -7.83 23.77 -48.10
C ASN A 14 -8.32 22.31 -48.40
N MET A 15 -9.65 22.13 -48.26
CA MET A 15 -10.43 20.91 -47.90
C MET A 15 -11.37 20.39 -49.02
N THR A 16 -11.88 19.15 -48.89
CA THR A 16 -13.34 18.81 -48.92
C THR A 16 -13.63 17.33 -48.53
N ASN A 17 -14.89 17.00 -48.22
CA ASN A 17 -15.35 15.68 -47.70
C ASN A 17 -15.43 14.56 -48.76
N ASN A 18 -15.17 13.31 -48.37
CA ASN A 18 -16.23 12.27 -48.28
C ASN A 18 -15.79 11.00 -47.53
N ASN A 19 -16.77 10.12 -47.25
CA ASN A 19 -16.70 9.02 -46.25
C ASN A 19 -16.41 7.63 -46.92
N PRO A 20 -16.47 6.46 -46.25
CA PRO A 20 -15.40 5.45 -46.33
C PRO A 20 -15.78 4.16 -47.07
N LEU A 21 -14.83 3.23 -47.23
CA LEU A 21 -15.09 1.78 -47.17
C LEU A 21 -13.80 0.91 -47.08
N GLN A 22 -14.00 -0.38 -46.82
CA GLN A 22 -13.03 -1.44 -46.51
C GLN A 22 -12.02 -1.76 -47.64
N PHE A 23 -10.90 -2.40 -47.29
CA PHE A 23 -10.37 -3.51 -48.09
C PHE A 23 -9.69 -4.61 -47.25
N THR A 24 -9.82 -5.85 -47.70
CA THR A 24 -9.40 -7.09 -47.01
C THR A 24 -8.10 -7.64 -47.62
N ILE A 25 -7.18 -8.16 -46.79
CA ILE A 25 -5.93 -8.78 -47.25
C ILE A 25 -6.06 -10.31 -47.29
N ARG A 26 -5.55 -10.94 -48.37
CA ARG A 26 -5.41 -12.40 -48.53
C ARG A 26 -3.95 -12.83 -48.39
N LEU A 27 -3.73 -14.07 -47.93
CA LEU A 27 -2.43 -14.76 -47.93
C LEU A 27 -2.17 -15.47 -49.28
N PRO A 28 -0.91 -15.55 -49.74
CA PRO A 28 -0.46 -16.48 -50.79
C PRO A 28 0.45 -17.62 -50.26
N ASN A 29 0.57 -18.70 -51.04
CA ASN A 29 1.28 -19.94 -50.67
C ASN A 29 2.75 -19.98 -51.16
N SER A 30 3.51 -20.93 -50.62
CA SER A 30 4.86 -21.33 -51.03
C SER A 30 4.91 -22.26 -52.26
N PRO A 31 5.98 -22.20 -53.08
CA PRO A 31 6.40 -23.27 -53.98
C PRO A 31 7.69 -23.99 -53.52
N ASN A 32 7.98 -25.15 -54.11
CA ASN A 32 9.19 -25.96 -53.88
C ASN A 32 9.57 -26.69 -55.19
N PRO A 33 10.86 -26.90 -55.51
CA PRO A 33 11.26 -28.21 -56.05
C PRO A 33 12.64 -28.73 -55.60
N ASN A 34 12.83 -30.05 -55.74
CA ASN A 34 14.07 -30.82 -55.48
C ASN A 34 14.59 -31.40 -56.82
N PRO A 35 15.89 -31.79 -56.98
CA PRO A 35 16.24 -33.22 -56.79
C PRO A 35 17.73 -33.58 -56.50
N ASN A 36 17.98 -34.73 -55.84
CA ASN A 36 18.75 -35.90 -56.37
C ASN A 36 19.06 -37.02 -55.33
N PHE A 37 19.43 -38.21 -55.83
CA PHE A 37 19.77 -39.49 -55.16
C PHE A 37 21.23 -39.92 -55.55
N PRO A 38 21.83 -41.11 -55.22
CA PRO A 38 21.35 -42.36 -54.56
C PRO A 38 22.34 -42.85 -53.42
N GLN A 39 22.50 -44.11 -52.93
CA GLN A 39 21.87 -45.45 -53.02
C GLN A 39 22.32 -46.36 -51.82
N ASN A 40 21.71 -47.56 -51.67
CA ASN A 40 22.25 -48.82 -51.06
C ASN A 40 22.52 -48.89 -49.52
N SER A 41 22.33 -50.02 -48.83
CA SER A 41 21.75 -51.35 -49.20
C SER A 41 21.22 -52.12 -47.97
N ILE A 42 20.27 -53.04 -48.18
CA ILE A 42 19.66 -53.94 -47.17
C ILE A 42 20.30 -55.36 -47.25
N PRO A 43 20.16 -56.25 -46.24
CA PRO A 43 18.96 -57.12 -46.19
C PRO A 43 18.37 -57.37 -44.78
N ASN A 44 17.07 -57.64 -44.75
CA ASN A 44 16.32 -58.22 -43.63
C ASN A 44 16.28 -59.78 -43.81
N PRO A 45 15.77 -60.59 -42.85
CA PRO A 45 14.34 -60.94 -42.97
C PRO A 45 13.59 -61.37 -41.68
N ASN A 46 12.27 -61.13 -41.72
CA ASN A 46 11.16 -61.95 -41.18
C ASN A 46 11.05 -62.15 -39.63
N GLN A 47 9.86 -62.12 -39.02
CA GLN A 47 8.46 -62.10 -39.54
C GLN A 47 7.58 -61.30 -38.52
N ASP A 48 6.25 -61.19 -38.56
CA ASP A 48 5.21 -61.96 -39.26
C ASP A 48 3.98 -61.11 -39.68
N PHE A 49 3.00 -61.76 -40.32
CA PHE A 49 1.71 -61.22 -40.78
C PHE A 49 0.73 -61.01 -39.58
N ASN A 50 -0.34 -60.20 -39.62
CA ASN A 50 -1.12 -59.54 -40.69
C ASN A 50 -1.91 -58.34 -40.05
N SER A 51 -2.70 -57.45 -40.68
CA SER A 51 -3.18 -57.29 -42.07
C SER A 51 -3.53 -55.80 -42.41
N ILE A 52 -4.60 -55.56 -43.19
CA ILE A 52 -5.04 -54.36 -43.95
C ILE A 52 -6.60 -54.45 -44.06
N PRO A 53 -7.43 -53.37 -44.13
CA PRO A 53 -7.20 -52.10 -44.85
C PRO A 53 -7.59 -50.75 -44.18
N LYS A 54 -7.31 -49.68 -44.93
CA LYS A 54 -7.73 -48.26 -44.82
C LYS A 54 -9.16 -48.03 -45.40
N PRO A 55 -9.68 -46.78 -45.52
CA PRO A 55 -9.82 -45.67 -44.55
C PRO A 55 -11.27 -45.08 -44.55
N ASN A 56 -11.52 -44.02 -43.75
CA ASN A 56 -12.31 -42.85 -44.20
C ASN A 56 -12.01 -41.61 -43.34
N SER A 57 -12.46 -40.43 -43.78
CA SER A 57 -12.23 -39.13 -43.14
C SER A 57 -13.42 -38.63 -42.30
N ASP A 58 -13.19 -37.70 -41.36
CA ASP A 58 -13.71 -36.31 -41.50
C ASP A 58 -13.44 -35.38 -40.28
N PHE A 59 -13.29 -34.10 -40.61
CA PHE A 59 -13.45 -32.83 -39.85
C PHE A 59 -13.30 -32.69 -38.31
N ASN A 60 -12.43 -31.74 -37.95
CA ASN A 60 -12.55 -30.68 -36.93
C ASN A 60 -13.27 -30.96 -35.58
N ALA A 61 -12.49 -30.94 -34.49
CA ALA A 61 -12.93 -30.47 -33.18
C ALA A 61 -11.82 -29.67 -32.48
N ILE A 62 -12.17 -28.57 -31.82
CA ILE A 62 -11.27 -27.79 -30.95
C ILE A 62 -11.46 -28.30 -29.50
N PRO A 63 -10.40 -28.62 -28.74
CA PRO A 63 -10.54 -29.04 -27.35
C PRO A 63 -10.75 -27.83 -26.41
N ASP A 64 -11.94 -27.71 -25.84
CA ASP A 64 -12.18 -26.86 -24.66
C ASP A 64 -11.47 -27.45 -23.43
N HIS A 65 -10.51 -26.73 -22.86
CA HIS A 65 -9.84 -27.11 -21.62
C HIS A 65 -10.49 -26.44 -20.40
N LEU A 66 -11.71 -26.86 -20.07
CA LEU A 66 -12.28 -26.65 -18.74
C LEU A 66 -11.52 -27.50 -17.71
N ILE A 67 -11.04 -26.88 -16.63
CA ILE A 67 -10.32 -27.58 -15.56
C ILE A 67 -11.33 -28.33 -14.68
N SER A 68 -11.34 -29.65 -14.80
CA SER A 68 -12.12 -30.54 -13.93
C SER A 68 -11.44 -30.71 -12.57
N VAL A 69 -12.12 -30.33 -11.48
CA VAL A 69 -11.64 -30.54 -10.11
C VAL A 69 -11.87 -31.99 -9.69
N ALA A 70 -10.80 -32.77 -9.57
CA ALA A 70 -10.88 -34.19 -9.25
C ALA A 70 -11.11 -34.45 -7.74
N ILE A 71 -12.30 -34.92 -7.38
CA ILE A 71 -12.66 -35.31 -5.99
C ILE A 71 -11.97 -36.64 -5.61
N PRO A 72 -11.13 -36.69 -4.54
CA PRO A 72 -10.40 -37.91 -4.16
C PRO A 72 -11.31 -39.03 -3.62
N ARG A 73 -11.44 -40.13 -4.36
CA ARG A 73 -12.16 -41.35 -3.91
C ARG A 73 -11.25 -42.23 -3.05
N LYS A 74 -11.44 -42.21 -1.72
CA LYS A 74 -10.71 -43.08 -0.76
C LYS A 74 -10.85 -44.57 -1.11
N ARG A 75 -9.75 -45.23 -1.51
CA ARG A 75 -9.67 -46.70 -1.66
C ARG A 75 -9.15 -47.35 -0.38
N ARG A 76 -10.00 -48.12 0.31
CA ARG A 76 -9.56 -49.01 1.42
C ARG A 76 -8.67 -50.14 0.87
N ARG A 77 -7.52 -50.35 1.50
CA ARG A 77 -6.85 -51.66 1.62
C ARG A 77 -6.57 -51.89 3.11
N GLY A 78 -6.85 -53.10 3.60
CA GLY A 78 -6.63 -53.47 5.00
C GLY A 78 -5.60 -54.57 5.16
N ARG A 79 -5.05 -54.70 6.36
CA ARG A 79 -4.33 -55.89 6.85
C ARG A 79 -4.73 -56.18 8.32
N PRO A 80 -4.49 -57.40 8.83
CA PRO A 80 -5.38 -58.01 9.82
C PRO A 80 -4.99 -57.79 11.28
N ARG A 81 -5.90 -58.15 12.18
CA ARG A 81 -5.66 -58.25 13.63
C ARG A 81 -5.97 -59.67 14.11
N ASN A 82 -4.96 -60.36 14.63
CA ASN A 82 -5.06 -61.43 15.61
C ASN A 82 -4.81 -60.79 16.99
N THR A 83 -5.30 -61.28 18.15
CA THR A 83 -6.07 -62.48 18.52
C THR A 83 -6.98 -62.12 19.74
N PRO A 84 -7.85 -63.01 20.27
CA PRO A 84 -8.99 -62.66 21.16
C PRO A 84 -8.80 -63.22 22.61
N PRO A 85 -9.83 -63.63 23.40
CA PRO A 85 -11.22 -63.15 23.61
C PRO A 85 -11.53 -62.80 25.10
N GLY A 86 -12.76 -62.35 25.43
CA GLY A 86 -13.27 -62.35 26.82
C GLY A 86 -14.59 -61.59 27.04
N ASN A 87 -15.72 -62.30 27.15
CA ASN A 87 -17.04 -61.73 27.48
C ASN A 87 -17.35 -61.84 28.98
N PHE A 88 -18.23 -60.96 29.52
CA PHE A 88 -19.47 -61.36 30.21
C PHE A 88 -20.37 -60.14 30.56
N ASN A 89 -21.66 -60.20 30.16
CA ASN A 89 -22.92 -59.82 30.85
C ASN A 89 -22.98 -58.66 31.89
N GLN A 90 -24.08 -57.86 32.04
CA GLN A 90 -25.45 -57.95 31.47
C GLN A 90 -26.32 -56.67 31.70
N VAL A 91 -27.53 -56.68 31.10
CA VAL A 91 -28.82 -56.10 31.61
C VAL A 91 -29.19 -54.61 31.37
N LEU A 92 -30.17 -54.41 30.47
CA LEU A 92 -31.29 -53.42 30.41
C LEU A 92 -30.98 -51.89 30.37
N ASN A 93 -31.80 -51.01 29.75
CA ASN A 93 -33.17 -51.18 29.23
C ASN A 93 -33.49 -50.38 27.93
N LEU A 94 -34.63 -50.76 27.34
CA LEU A 94 -35.34 -50.40 26.09
C LEU A 94 -35.99 -48.97 26.06
N PRO A 95 -36.63 -48.48 24.94
CA PRO A 95 -36.53 -48.84 23.49
C PRO A 95 -36.80 -47.71 22.42
N TYR A 96 -36.92 -48.14 21.14
CA TYR A 96 -37.82 -47.67 20.05
C TYR A 96 -37.47 -46.37 19.26
N SER A 97 -37.74 -46.25 17.94
CA SER A 97 -37.63 -47.18 16.78
C SER A 97 -37.86 -46.41 15.45
N ALA A 98 -37.12 -46.72 14.38
CA ALA A 98 -37.50 -46.40 13.00
C ALA A 98 -36.80 -47.32 11.96
N ASN A 99 -37.59 -48.02 11.14
CA ASN A 99 -37.14 -48.74 9.92
C ASN A 99 -37.33 -47.81 8.69
N LYS A 100 -36.51 -47.79 7.62
CA LYS A 100 -36.21 -48.85 6.61
C LYS A 100 -37.47 -49.38 5.89
N ASN A 101 -37.61 -49.54 4.56
CA ASN A 101 -36.77 -49.22 3.38
C ASN A 101 -37.70 -48.61 2.26
N LEU A 102 -37.99 -49.11 1.03
CA LEU A 102 -37.51 -50.23 0.18
C LEU A 102 -37.85 -50.06 -1.34
N PHE A 103 -36.91 -49.54 -2.16
CA PHE A 103 -36.76 -49.85 -3.62
C PHE A 103 -37.89 -49.33 -4.59
N SER A 104 -37.83 -49.35 -5.94
CA SER A 104 -36.74 -49.46 -6.96
C SER A 104 -37.21 -49.14 -8.40
N HIS A 105 -36.28 -48.71 -9.27
CA HIS A 105 -36.14 -49.00 -10.71
C HIS A 105 -37.09 -48.46 -11.83
N ASN A 106 -36.46 -48.28 -13.00
CA ASN A 106 -36.97 -48.32 -14.40
C ASN A 106 -37.73 -47.14 -15.05
N SER A 107 -36.92 -46.29 -15.72
CA SER A 107 -36.95 -46.02 -17.19
C SER A 107 -38.29 -45.94 -17.96
N GLY A 108 -38.53 -44.80 -18.62
CA GLY A 108 -39.44 -44.67 -19.76
C GLY A 108 -39.34 -43.29 -20.44
N ASN A 109 -39.18 -43.27 -21.78
CA ASN A 109 -39.31 -42.04 -22.58
C ASN A 109 -40.78 -41.70 -22.80
N LEU A 110 -41.14 -40.40 -22.87
CA LEU A 110 -41.95 -39.86 -23.97
C LEU A 110 -42.00 -38.32 -23.95
N GLN A 111 -42.57 -37.75 -25.02
CA GLN A 111 -42.57 -36.32 -25.34
C GLN A 111 -43.57 -35.53 -24.50
N GLY A 112 -43.30 -34.23 -24.31
CA GLY A 112 -44.18 -33.32 -23.58
C GLY A 112 -45.31 -32.73 -24.42
N ALA A 113 -46.33 -32.21 -23.74
CA ALA A 113 -47.33 -31.30 -24.29
C ALA A 113 -47.72 -30.27 -23.22
N HIS A 114 -47.94 -29.02 -23.62
CA HIS A 114 -48.65 -28.06 -22.76
C HIS A 114 -50.12 -28.48 -22.65
N PHE A 115 -50.74 -28.27 -21.48
CA PHE A 115 -51.98 -27.48 -21.41
C PHE A 115 -52.26 -26.98 -19.99
N THR A 116 -52.72 -25.73 -19.90
CA THR A 116 -53.20 -25.10 -18.67
C THR A 116 -54.61 -25.58 -18.30
N ASN A 117 -54.97 -25.63 -17.02
CA ASN A 117 -56.38 -25.66 -16.62
C ASN A 117 -56.67 -24.91 -15.32
N TYR A 118 -57.75 -24.13 -15.34
CA TYR A 118 -58.37 -23.47 -14.17
C TYR A 118 -59.34 -24.45 -13.49
N VAL A 119 -59.35 -24.50 -12.15
CA VAL A 119 -60.55 -24.88 -11.37
C VAL A 119 -60.67 -23.98 -10.13
N LYS A 120 -61.89 -23.52 -9.83
CA LYS A 120 -62.22 -22.76 -8.61
C LYS A 120 -62.56 -23.71 -7.45
N VAL A 121 -62.28 -23.28 -6.22
CA VAL A 121 -63.00 -23.72 -5.00
C VAL A 121 -63.43 -22.46 -4.22
N SER A 122 -64.54 -22.52 -3.50
CA SER A 122 -65.24 -21.34 -2.96
C SER A 122 -65.53 -21.37 -1.46
N ASN A 123 -65.20 -20.27 -0.78
CA ASN A 123 -65.80 -19.69 0.44
C ASN A 123 -66.32 -20.60 1.58
N PHE A 124 -65.62 -20.55 2.71
CA PHE A 124 -66.08 -20.03 4.02
C PHE A 124 -64.82 -19.35 4.64
N GLY A 125 -64.78 -18.14 5.21
CA GLY A 125 -65.71 -17.44 6.11
C GLY A 125 -65.23 -17.68 7.56
N VAL A 126 -64.76 -16.71 8.37
CA VAL A 126 -64.66 -15.24 8.26
C VAL A 126 -63.42 -14.75 9.05
N GLY A 127 -62.72 -13.70 8.57
CA GLY A 127 -61.70 -12.99 9.36
C GLY A 127 -60.92 -11.93 8.55
N ARG A 128 -61.05 -10.64 8.88
CA ARG A 128 -60.33 -9.56 8.19
C ARG A 128 -59.01 -9.22 8.90
N GLY A 129 -57.89 -9.53 8.24
CA GLY A 129 -56.58 -8.96 8.55
C GLY A 129 -55.76 -8.88 7.26
N LYS A 130 -55.35 -7.68 6.83
CA LYS A 130 -54.45 -7.51 5.69
C LYS A 130 -53.01 -7.74 6.16
N GLY A 131 -52.54 -8.98 6.05
CA GLY A 131 -51.11 -9.27 5.93
C GLY A 131 -50.77 -9.42 4.45
N PHE A 132 -50.01 -8.48 3.88
CA PHE A 132 -49.03 -8.90 2.88
C PHE A 132 -47.87 -9.48 3.68
N SER A 133 -47.49 -10.73 3.42
CA SER A 133 -46.19 -11.24 3.85
C SER A 133 -45.12 -10.43 3.12
N ASP A 134 -44.22 -9.77 3.85
CA ASP A 134 -43.25 -8.89 3.21
C ASP A 134 -42.17 -9.73 2.52
N VAL A 135 -42.09 -9.61 1.20
CA VAL A 135 -41.17 -10.40 0.36
C VAL A 135 -39.74 -9.82 0.43
N SER A 136 -39.51 -8.81 1.28
CA SER A 136 -38.17 -8.42 1.74
C SER A 136 -37.52 -9.44 2.66
N ASP A 137 -38.32 -10.27 3.35
CA ASP A 137 -37.87 -11.12 4.46
C ASP A 137 -37.55 -12.56 4.01
N GLU A 138 -37.35 -12.79 2.71
CA GLU A 138 -36.91 -14.09 2.16
C GLU A 138 -35.45 -14.04 1.69
N ILE A 139 -34.68 -15.10 2.00
CA ILE A 139 -33.32 -15.27 1.48
C ILE A 139 -33.42 -15.75 0.01
N ILE A 140 -32.82 -14.99 -0.90
CA ILE A 140 -32.86 -15.29 -2.34
C ILE A 140 -31.97 -16.49 -2.71
N VAL A 141 -32.32 -17.17 -3.80
CA VAL A 141 -31.47 -18.20 -4.41
C VAL A 141 -31.20 -17.83 -5.87
N ILE A 142 -30.01 -17.30 -6.14
CA ILE A 142 -29.57 -16.89 -7.49
C ILE A 142 -28.99 -18.09 -8.26
N ASN A 143 -28.13 -18.87 -7.60
CA ASN A 143 -27.45 -20.03 -8.16
C ASN A 143 -27.45 -21.19 -7.15
N LYS A 144 -27.34 -22.43 -7.64
CA LYS A 144 -27.22 -23.65 -6.82
C LYS A 144 -25.84 -23.84 -6.20
N GLU A 145 -24.84 -23.11 -6.70
CA GLU A 145 -23.42 -23.24 -6.31
C GLU A 145 -22.92 -22.06 -5.46
N ALA A 146 -23.78 -21.48 -4.62
CA ALA A 146 -23.46 -20.30 -3.80
C ALA A 146 -22.16 -20.43 -2.97
N THR A 147 -21.80 -21.65 -2.53
CA THR A 147 -20.52 -21.93 -1.85
C THR A 147 -19.31 -21.67 -2.75
N ALA A 148 -19.38 -22.00 -4.04
CA ALA A 148 -18.32 -21.72 -5.00
C ALA A 148 -18.22 -20.21 -5.29
N GLU A 149 -19.36 -19.53 -5.42
CA GLU A 149 -19.41 -18.07 -5.59
C GLU A 149 -18.80 -17.34 -4.37
N ALA A 150 -19.05 -17.83 -3.16
CA ALA A 150 -18.45 -17.32 -1.93
C ALA A 150 -16.93 -17.54 -1.86
N LEU A 151 -16.41 -18.68 -2.32
CA LEU A 151 -14.96 -18.92 -2.42
C LEU A 151 -14.29 -18.03 -3.49
N ILE A 152 -14.99 -17.74 -4.59
CA ILE A 152 -14.52 -16.80 -5.62
C ILE A 152 -14.52 -15.36 -5.07
N ALA A 153 -15.54 -14.97 -4.30
CA ALA A 153 -15.60 -13.68 -3.60
C ALA A 153 -14.50 -13.55 -2.52
N LEU A 154 -14.18 -14.64 -1.80
CA LEU A 154 -13.05 -14.70 -0.87
C LEU A 154 -11.72 -14.45 -1.60
N SER A 155 -11.52 -15.04 -2.78
CA SER A 155 -10.38 -14.71 -3.65
C SER A 155 -10.41 -13.27 -4.20
N ALA A 156 -11.50 -12.52 -4.03
CA ALA A 156 -11.59 -11.10 -4.37
C ALA A 156 -11.44 -10.17 -3.17
N GLY A 157 -11.15 -10.71 -1.98
CA GLY A 157 -10.96 -9.94 -0.74
C GLY A 157 -12.26 -9.72 0.07
N PHE A 158 -13.32 -10.48 -0.21
CA PHE A 158 -14.60 -10.37 0.49
C PHE A 158 -14.88 -11.61 1.34
N PRO A 159 -15.19 -11.47 2.65
CA PRO A 159 -15.54 -12.63 3.47
C PRO A 159 -16.86 -13.26 3.00
N ALA A 160 -16.97 -14.58 3.19
CA ALA A 160 -17.99 -15.41 2.55
C ALA A 160 -19.43 -15.11 3.01
N ASP A 161 -19.60 -14.69 4.26
CA ASP A 161 -20.86 -14.58 5.00
C ASP A 161 -21.11 -13.19 5.61
N SER A 162 -20.17 -12.26 5.42
CA SER A 162 -20.11 -10.96 6.09
C SER A 162 -19.78 -9.81 5.12
N LEU A 163 -19.94 -8.58 5.62
CA LEU A 163 -19.51 -7.36 4.94
C LEU A 163 -18.09 -6.99 5.38
N THR A 164 -17.32 -6.39 4.48
CA THR A 164 -16.08 -5.70 4.81
C THR A 164 -16.35 -4.35 5.48
N ASP A 165 -15.39 -3.80 6.23
CA ASP A 165 -15.50 -2.47 6.82
C ASP A 165 -15.76 -1.38 5.76
N ASP A 166 -15.13 -1.51 4.59
CA ASP A 166 -15.29 -0.62 3.44
C ASP A 166 -16.72 -0.64 2.85
N GLU A 167 -17.42 -1.77 2.96
CA GLU A 167 -18.83 -1.94 2.56
C GLU A 167 -19.78 -1.35 3.62
N ILE A 168 -19.44 -1.50 4.90
CA ILE A 168 -20.19 -0.91 6.01
C ILE A 168 -20.07 0.63 5.98
N GLU A 169 -18.87 1.19 5.79
CA GLU A 169 -18.67 2.63 5.62
C GLU A 169 -19.38 3.17 4.38
N ALA A 170 -19.37 2.41 3.27
CA ALA A 170 -20.08 2.78 2.04
C ALA A 170 -21.61 2.69 2.15
N GLY A 171 -22.15 2.11 3.24
CA GLY A 171 -23.60 1.99 3.46
C GLY A 171 -24.30 1.12 2.42
N VAL A 172 -23.68 -0.01 2.02
CA VAL A 172 -24.20 -0.85 0.91
C VAL A 172 -25.55 -1.53 1.21
N VAL A 173 -25.94 -1.58 2.49
CA VAL A 173 -27.25 -2.03 2.99
C VAL A 173 -27.78 -1.02 4.01
N SER A 174 -29.10 -0.96 4.20
CA SER A 174 -29.73 -0.04 5.14
C SER A 174 -29.53 -0.41 6.61
N VAL A 175 -29.41 -1.71 6.90
CA VAL A 175 -29.13 -2.25 8.24
C VAL A 175 -28.06 -3.35 8.14
N VAL A 176 -27.07 -3.31 9.03
CA VAL A 176 -26.06 -4.36 9.17
C VAL A 176 -26.63 -5.51 10.01
N GLY A 177 -26.48 -6.74 9.53
CA GLY A 177 -27.15 -7.93 10.05
C GLY A 177 -28.57 -8.13 9.49
N GLY A 178 -29.00 -9.39 9.43
CA GLY A 178 -30.32 -9.75 8.88
C GLY A 178 -30.32 -10.01 7.37
N ILE A 179 -31.52 -10.10 6.80
CA ILE A 179 -31.75 -10.70 5.47
C ILE A 179 -31.31 -9.76 4.33
N GLU A 180 -31.36 -8.44 4.50
CA GLU A 180 -30.82 -7.48 3.53
C GLU A 180 -29.32 -7.72 3.28
N GLN A 181 -28.53 -7.91 4.35
CA GLN A 181 -27.10 -8.23 4.26
C GLN A 181 -26.87 -9.58 3.55
N VAL A 182 -27.61 -10.63 3.90
CA VAL A 182 -27.46 -11.95 3.25
C VAL A 182 -27.76 -11.87 1.75
N ASN A 183 -28.85 -11.19 1.38
CA ASN A 183 -29.23 -11.03 -0.02
C ASN A 183 -28.23 -10.15 -0.79
N TYR A 184 -27.70 -9.09 -0.18
CA TYR A 184 -26.62 -8.29 -0.76
C TYR A 184 -25.35 -9.12 -0.98
N ILE A 185 -24.93 -9.93 -0.01
CA ILE A 185 -23.73 -10.79 -0.13
C ILE A 185 -23.89 -11.79 -1.26
N LEU A 186 -25.06 -12.42 -1.41
CA LEU A 186 -25.35 -13.33 -2.52
C LEU A 186 -25.27 -12.60 -3.88
N VAL A 187 -25.88 -11.42 -4.00
CA VAL A 187 -25.80 -10.59 -5.22
C VAL A 187 -24.35 -10.18 -5.54
N ARG A 188 -23.61 -9.69 -4.55
CA ARG A 188 -22.18 -9.32 -4.66
C ARG A 188 -21.33 -10.48 -5.15
N ASN A 189 -21.43 -11.64 -4.49
CA ASN A 189 -20.64 -12.83 -4.80
C ASN A 189 -20.96 -13.34 -6.23
N HIS A 190 -22.23 -13.29 -6.65
CA HIS A 190 -22.63 -13.65 -8.00
C HIS A 190 -22.07 -12.70 -9.08
N ILE A 191 -22.13 -11.38 -8.84
CA ILE A 191 -21.55 -10.36 -9.77
C ILE A 191 -20.03 -10.54 -9.90
N ILE A 192 -19.32 -10.74 -8.78
CA ILE A 192 -17.87 -11.02 -8.79
C ILE A 192 -17.59 -12.29 -9.59
N THR A 193 -18.36 -13.37 -9.36
CA THR A 193 -18.20 -14.64 -10.06
C THR A 193 -18.38 -14.47 -11.56
N LYS A 194 -19.44 -13.78 -12.01
CA LYS A 194 -19.69 -13.52 -13.44
C LYS A 194 -18.63 -12.66 -14.12
N TRP A 195 -17.93 -11.78 -13.38
CA TRP A 195 -16.74 -11.13 -13.93
C TRP A 195 -15.51 -12.05 -13.93
N ARG A 196 -15.30 -12.84 -12.88
CA ARG A 196 -14.15 -13.77 -12.75
C ARG A 196 -14.19 -14.92 -13.78
N GLU A 197 -15.38 -15.30 -14.25
CA GLU A 197 -15.59 -16.20 -15.40
C GLU A 197 -14.93 -15.67 -16.69
N ASN A 198 -15.05 -14.37 -16.99
CA ASN A 198 -14.39 -13.76 -18.14
C ASN A 198 -13.91 -12.31 -17.84
N VAL A 199 -12.78 -12.23 -17.13
CA VAL A 199 -12.15 -10.96 -16.71
C VAL A 199 -11.74 -10.03 -17.86
N SER A 200 -11.77 -10.51 -19.11
CA SER A 200 -11.47 -9.71 -20.31
C SER A 200 -12.69 -8.97 -20.87
N GLN A 201 -13.91 -9.25 -20.39
CA GLN A 201 -15.13 -8.54 -20.78
C GLN A 201 -15.53 -7.48 -19.75
N TRP A 202 -16.29 -6.48 -20.20
CA TRP A 202 -17.01 -5.54 -19.34
C TRP A 202 -18.39 -6.10 -19.02
N ILE A 203 -18.66 -6.46 -17.75
CA ILE A 203 -20.01 -6.85 -17.32
C ILE A 203 -20.85 -5.60 -17.02
N THR A 204 -22.10 -5.58 -17.49
CA THR A 204 -23.05 -4.47 -17.21
C THR A 204 -24.09 -4.90 -16.18
N LYS A 205 -24.72 -3.94 -15.50
CA LYS A 205 -25.74 -4.21 -14.49
C LYS A 205 -26.97 -4.90 -15.09
N GLU A 206 -27.26 -4.57 -16.35
CA GLU A 206 -28.41 -5.03 -17.11
C GLU A 206 -28.38 -6.57 -17.30
N MET A 207 -27.20 -7.18 -17.33
CA MET A 207 -27.02 -8.64 -17.39
C MET A 207 -27.61 -9.40 -16.19
N PHE A 208 -27.91 -8.71 -15.08
CA PHE A 208 -28.40 -9.31 -13.84
C PHE A 208 -29.88 -8.99 -13.55
N LEU A 209 -30.54 -8.13 -14.34
CA LEU A 209 -31.89 -7.64 -14.06
C LEU A 209 -32.97 -8.74 -14.09
N ASP A 210 -32.78 -9.77 -14.92
CA ASP A 210 -33.68 -10.93 -15.01
C ASP A 210 -33.23 -12.11 -14.13
N LEU A 211 -32.01 -12.04 -13.55
CA LEU A 211 -31.45 -13.06 -12.66
C LEU A 211 -31.75 -12.78 -11.17
N ILE A 212 -31.89 -11.51 -10.80
CA ILE A 212 -32.09 -11.08 -9.41
C ILE A 212 -33.56 -10.69 -9.19
N PRO A 213 -34.23 -11.18 -8.12
CA PRO A 213 -35.61 -10.82 -7.83
C PRO A 213 -35.84 -9.31 -7.73
N LYS A 214 -36.96 -8.82 -8.29
CA LYS A 214 -37.23 -7.37 -8.43
C LYS A 214 -37.24 -6.60 -7.11
N HIS A 215 -37.55 -7.23 -5.98
CA HIS A 215 -37.44 -6.62 -4.64
C HIS A 215 -35.98 -6.32 -4.25
N CYS A 216 -35.02 -7.15 -4.70
CA CYS A 216 -33.57 -6.98 -4.50
C CYS A 216 -32.91 -6.02 -5.50
N SER A 217 -33.69 -5.31 -6.34
CA SER A 217 -33.15 -4.37 -7.34
C SER A 217 -32.23 -3.30 -6.76
N ARG A 218 -32.53 -2.79 -5.55
CA ARG A 218 -31.66 -1.86 -4.82
C ARG A 218 -30.33 -2.49 -4.39
N LEU A 219 -30.31 -3.79 -4.08
CA LEU A 219 -29.09 -4.50 -3.69
C LEU A 219 -28.21 -4.78 -4.91
N LEU A 220 -28.81 -5.02 -6.09
CA LEU A 220 -28.09 -5.02 -7.37
C LEU A 220 -27.49 -3.64 -7.69
N ASP A 221 -28.27 -2.56 -7.57
CA ASP A 221 -27.78 -1.20 -7.77
C ASP A 221 -26.59 -0.88 -6.83
N SER A 222 -26.73 -1.24 -5.55
CA SER A 222 -25.71 -1.07 -4.51
C SER A 222 -24.44 -1.89 -4.79
N ALA A 223 -24.57 -3.21 -4.93
CA ALA A 223 -23.43 -4.11 -5.15
C ALA A 223 -22.69 -3.80 -6.46
N TYR A 224 -23.40 -3.61 -7.57
CA TYR A 224 -22.77 -3.26 -8.84
C TYR A 224 -22.10 -1.88 -8.77
N GLY A 225 -22.76 -0.89 -8.15
CA GLY A 225 -22.21 0.44 -7.92
C GLY A 225 -20.93 0.42 -7.08
N TYR A 226 -20.93 -0.32 -5.97
CA TYR A 226 -19.78 -0.51 -5.10
C TYR A 226 -18.62 -1.19 -5.84
N LEU A 227 -18.87 -2.35 -6.46
CA LEU A 227 -17.84 -3.16 -7.12
C LEU A 227 -17.17 -2.42 -8.30
N VAL A 228 -17.93 -1.66 -9.11
CA VAL A 228 -17.36 -0.83 -10.19
C VAL A 228 -16.61 0.40 -9.64
N SER A 229 -17.19 1.10 -8.65
CA SER A 229 -16.60 2.36 -8.14
C SER A 229 -15.33 2.15 -7.33
N ARG A 230 -15.23 1.06 -6.56
CA ARG A 230 -13.99 0.66 -5.87
C ARG A 230 -13.00 -0.11 -6.76
N GLY A 231 -13.44 -0.62 -7.92
CA GLY A 231 -12.59 -1.31 -8.89
C GLY A 231 -12.33 -2.79 -8.60
N TYR A 232 -13.31 -3.50 -8.00
CA TYR A 232 -13.25 -4.96 -7.81
C TYR A 232 -13.64 -5.77 -9.06
N ILE A 233 -14.38 -5.14 -9.98
CA ILE A 233 -14.75 -5.69 -11.30
C ILE A 233 -14.44 -4.66 -12.40
N ASN A 234 -14.46 -5.10 -13.66
CA ASN A 234 -14.30 -4.24 -14.85
C ASN A 234 -13.00 -3.41 -14.89
N PHE A 235 -11.96 -3.80 -14.16
CA PHE A 235 -10.65 -3.11 -14.16
C PHE A 235 -9.64 -3.78 -15.09
N GLY A 236 -8.67 -2.99 -15.59
CA GLY A 236 -7.48 -3.51 -16.27
C GLY A 236 -7.23 -2.99 -17.68
N VAL A 237 -6.91 -3.91 -18.60
CA VAL A 237 -6.17 -3.62 -19.85
C VAL A 237 -6.68 -4.36 -21.11
N SER A 238 -7.74 -5.17 -21.04
CA SER A 238 -8.32 -5.79 -22.24
C SER A 238 -8.97 -4.77 -23.18
N ALA A 239 -9.19 -5.14 -24.45
CA ALA A 239 -9.81 -4.27 -25.46
C ALA A 239 -11.21 -3.77 -25.04
N ALA A 240 -12.10 -4.67 -24.62
CA ALA A 240 -13.46 -4.33 -24.20
C ALA A 240 -13.51 -3.44 -22.93
N LEU A 241 -12.44 -3.39 -22.13
CA LEU A 241 -12.31 -2.45 -21.01
C LEU A 241 -11.71 -1.10 -21.45
N LYS A 242 -10.78 -1.10 -22.43
CA LYS A 242 -10.26 0.12 -23.06
C LYS A 242 -11.34 0.90 -23.81
N GLU A 243 -12.20 0.21 -24.55
CA GLU A 243 -13.34 0.78 -25.30
C GLU A 243 -14.38 1.49 -24.42
N ARG A 244 -14.36 1.24 -23.10
CA ARG A 244 -15.25 1.87 -22.11
C ARG A 244 -14.68 3.16 -21.52
N ILE A 245 -13.43 3.51 -21.83
CA ILE A 245 -12.84 4.80 -21.45
C ILE A 245 -13.36 5.89 -22.40
N PRO A 246 -14.02 6.95 -21.91
CA PRO A 246 -14.51 8.03 -22.76
C PRO A 246 -13.39 8.73 -23.53
N GLY A 247 -13.57 8.91 -24.84
CA GLY A 247 -12.61 9.62 -25.70
C GLY A 247 -12.50 11.12 -25.40
N GLU A 248 -13.55 11.73 -24.82
CA GLU A 248 -13.53 13.08 -24.27
C GLU A 248 -13.81 13.06 -22.76
N SER A 249 -13.05 13.86 -22.00
CA SER A 249 -13.20 13.98 -20.55
C SER A 249 -14.36 14.88 -20.17
N SER A 250 -15.36 14.33 -19.45
CA SER A 250 -16.55 15.05 -18.99
C SER A 250 -16.44 15.60 -17.56
N LYS A 251 -15.41 15.21 -16.80
CA LYS A 251 -15.17 15.64 -15.40
C LYS A 251 -13.89 16.48 -15.24
N GLN A 252 -13.66 16.87 -13.99
CA GLN A 252 -12.53 17.64 -13.47
C GLN A 252 -11.14 17.15 -13.93
N ARG A 253 -10.13 18.04 -13.81
CA ARG A 253 -8.73 17.75 -14.12
C ARG A 253 -8.04 17.11 -12.91
N VAL A 254 -7.33 16.00 -13.13
CA VAL A 254 -6.52 15.33 -12.11
C VAL A 254 -5.06 15.25 -12.57
N ILE A 255 -4.15 15.67 -11.69
CA ILE A 255 -2.71 15.48 -11.87
C ILE A 255 -2.28 14.28 -11.04
N VAL A 256 -1.61 13.30 -11.65
CA VAL A 256 -1.01 12.16 -10.96
C VAL A 256 0.50 12.34 -10.97
N VAL A 257 1.16 12.24 -9.81
CA VAL A 257 2.62 12.36 -9.68
C VAL A 257 3.21 10.97 -9.51
N GLY A 258 3.98 10.52 -10.50
CA GLY A 258 4.52 9.16 -10.65
C GLY A 258 3.68 8.28 -11.58
N ALA A 259 4.35 7.61 -12.52
CA ALA A 259 3.80 6.59 -13.42
C ALA A 259 4.18 5.16 -12.97
N GLY A 260 4.30 4.93 -11.66
CA GLY A 260 4.34 3.59 -11.06
C GLY A 260 2.98 2.90 -11.10
N LEU A 261 2.90 1.62 -10.67
CA LEU A 261 1.64 0.86 -10.74
C LEU A 261 0.45 1.56 -10.06
N ALA A 262 0.66 2.22 -8.92
CA ALA A 262 -0.37 3.00 -8.24
C ALA A 262 -0.90 4.16 -9.11
N GLY A 263 0.00 4.99 -9.65
CA GLY A 263 -0.36 6.12 -10.49
C GLY A 263 -1.00 5.70 -11.82
N LEU A 264 -0.53 4.60 -12.42
CA LEU A 264 -1.12 4.04 -13.64
C LEU A 264 -2.52 3.43 -13.39
N ALA A 265 -2.69 2.65 -12.32
CA ALA A 265 -3.99 2.08 -11.95
C ALA A 265 -5.01 3.19 -11.68
N ALA A 266 -4.62 4.19 -10.88
CA ALA A 266 -5.45 5.36 -10.61
C ALA A 266 -5.79 6.14 -11.88
N ALA A 267 -4.81 6.38 -12.76
CA ALA A 267 -5.03 7.12 -14.01
C ALA A 267 -6.07 6.43 -14.90
N ARG A 268 -5.96 5.10 -15.10
CA ARG A 268 -6.93 4.34 -15.91
C ARG A 268 -8.33 4.38 -15.32
N GLN A 269 -8.45 4.20 -14.00
CA GLN A 269 -9.75 4.15 -13.32
C GLN A 269 -10.41 5.55 -13.24
N LEU A 270 -9.61 6.61 -13.07
CA LEU A 270 -10.09 7.99 -13.19
C LEU A 270 -10.52 8.33 -14.62
N MET A 271 -9.80 7.84 -15.63
CA MET A 271 -10.17 8.01 -17.04
C MET A 271 -11.48 7.26 -17.38
N SER A 272 -11.68 6.01 -16.92
CA SER A 272 -12.96 5.31 -17.10
C SER A 272 -14.11 5.99 -16.33
N PHE A 273 -13.83 6.65 -15.21
CA PHE A 273 -14.77 7.54 -14.53
C PHE A 273 -14.98 8.91 -15.22
N GLY A 274 -14.30 9.21 -16.33
CA GLY A 274 -14.47 10.42 -17.15
C GLY A 274 -13.63 11.64 -16.76
N PHE A 275 -12.66 11.52 -15.85
CA PHE A 275 -11.77 12.60 -15.44
C PHE A 275 -10.68 12.89 -16.49
N LYS A 276 -10.28 14.17 -16.62
CA LYS A 276 -9.13 14.55 -17.45
C LYS A 276 -7.83 14.33 -16.68
N VAL A 277 -7.20 13.19 -16.88
CA VAL A 277 -5.94 12.83 -16.18
C VAL A 277 -4.71 13.33 -16.94
N THR A 278 -3.67 13.73 -16.21
CA THR A 278 -2.31 13.89 -16.71
C THR A 278 -1.33 13.36 -15.68
N VAL A 279 -0.43 12.47 -16.10
CA VAL A 279 0.58 11.86 -15.23
C VAL A 279 1.92 12.58 -15.45
N LEU A 280 2.58 12.98 -14.37
CA LEU A 280 3.92 13.57 -14.37
C LEU A 280 4.91 12.53 -13.82
N GLU A 281 5.86 12.10 -14.64
CA GLU A 281 6.86 11.09 -14.27
C GLU A 281 8.27 11.69 -14.39
N GLY A 282 9.06 11.64 -13.32
CA GLY A 282 10.41 12.21 -13.30
C GLY A 282 11.42 11.43 -14.14
N ARG A 283 11.19 10.13 -14.35
CA ARG A 283 12.01 9.25 -15.19
C ARG A 283 11.62 9.37 -16.67
N LYS A 284 12.52 8.91 -17.55
CA LYS A 284 12.25 8.67 -18.98
C LYS A 284 11.45 7.38 -19.29
N ARG A 285 10.75 6.82 -18.30
CA ARG A 285 9.98 5.57 -18.41
C ARG A 285 8.91 5.46 -17.34
N ALA A 286 7.84 4.73 -17.63
CA ALA A 286 6.84 4.32 -16.64
C ALA A 286 7.35 3.17 -15.74
N GLY A 287 6.50 2.75 -14.81
CA GLY A 287 6.68 1.59 -13.92
C GLY A 287 7.36 1.89 -12.59
N GLY A 288 8.19 2.94 -12.52
CA GLY A 288 8.92 3.30 -11.30
C GLY A 288 9.79 2.14 -10.81
N ARG A 289 9.44 1.58 -9.64
CA ARG A 289 10.08 0.40 -9.03
C ARG A 289 9.69 -0.94 -9.67
N VAL A 290 8.71 -0.98 -10.57
CA VAL A 290 8.53 -2.11 -11.49
C VAL A 290 9.33 -1.79 -12.75
N TYR A 291 10.46 -2.46 -12.93
CA TYR A 291 11.39 -2.18 -14.03
C TYR A 291 11.99 -3.47 -14.60
N THR A 292 11.50 -3.85 -15.78
CA THR A 292 12.16 -4.82 -16.65
C THR A 292 13.10 -4.08 -17.59
N LYS A 293 14.35 -4.53 -17.68
CA LYS A 293 15.30 -4.11 -18.72
C LYS A 293 15.44 -5.25 -19.74
N LYS A 294 15.30 -4.93 -21.03
CA LYS A 294 15.77 -5.82 -22.10
C LYS A 294 17.30 -5.86 -22.03
N MET A 295 17.86 -7.06 -21.86
CA MET A 295 19.28 -7.33 -21.96
C MET A 295 19.56 -8.07 -23.26
N GLU A 296 20.61 -7.71 -23.98
CA GLU A 296 20.89 -8.26 -25.31
C GLU A 296 22.36 -8.19 -25.70
N GLY A 297 22.79 -9.14 -26.53
CA GLY A 297 24.14 -9.25 -27.09
C GLY A 297 24.43 -10.68 -27.57
N SER A 298 25.40 -10.85 -28.48
CA SER A 298 25.83 -12.16 -29.03
C SER A 298 24.66 -13.11 -29.40
N SER A 299 23.65 -12.57 -30.09
CA SER A 299 22.42 -13.27 -30.49
C SER A 299 21.58 -13.86 -29.34
N LYS A 300 21.76 -13.37 -28.11
CA LYS A 300 20.90 -13.63 -26.94
C LYS A 300 20.10 -12.37 -26.60
N THR A 301 18.90 -12.58 -26.08
CA THR A 301 18.04 -11.53 -25.51
C THR A 301 17.37 -12.09 -24.25
N ALA A 302 17.16 -11.26 -23.24
CA ALA A 302 16.45 -11.63 -22.02
C ALA A 302 15.72 -10.43 -21.41
N ALA A 303 14.59 -10.69 -20.75
CA ALA A 303 13.86 -9.71 -19.93
C ALA A 303 14.29 -9.81 -18.46
N ALA A 304 15.01 -8.81 -17.94
CA ALA A 304 15.51 -8.79 -16.56
C ALA A 304 14.71 -7.85 -15.66
N ASP A 305 14.01 -8.37 -14.65
CA ASP A 305 13.30 -7.56 -13.65
C ASP A 305 14.26 -7.06 -12.58
N LEU A 306 14.72 -5.83 -12.74
CA LEU A 306 15.65 -5.15 -11.83
C LEU A 306 14.97 -4.62 -10.56
N GLY A 307 13.64 -4.51 -10.59
CA GLY A 307 12.80 -4.11 -9.44
C GLY A 307 11.86 -5.23 -9.01
N GLY A 308 10.55 -4.96 -8.92
CA GLY A 308 9.54 -5.98 -8.61
C GLY A 308 9.55 -7.16 -9.60
N SER A 309 9.87 -8.37 -9.10
CA SER A 309 10.01 -9.61 -9.88
C SER A 309 8.82 -10.58 -9.75
N ILE A 310 8.29 -10.74 -8.54
CA ILE A 310 7.40 -11.86 -8.19
C ILE A 310 5.96 -11.36 -8.05
N LEU A 311 5.01 -12.08 -8.63
CA LEU A 311 3.61 -11.99 -8.27
C LEU A 311 3.38 -12.96 -7.10
N THR A 312 3.34 -12.42 -5.88
CA THR A 312 2.93 -13.17 -4.67
C THR A 312 1.42 -13.41 -4.74
N GLY A 313 1.03 -14.67 -4.70
CA GLY A 313 -0.35 -15.10 -4.93
C GLY A 313 -0.82 -14.98 -6.38
N THR A 314 -1.80 -15.81 -6.74
CA THR A 314 -2.38 -15.85 -8.09
C THR A 314 -3.90 -15.98 -8.14
N LEU A 315 -4.56 -16.34 -7.03
CA LEU A 315 -6.03 -16.39 -6.95
C LEU A 315 -6.61 -14.99 -6.68
N GLY A 316 -6.04 -14.26 -5.71
CA GLY A 316 -6.51 -12.92 -5.34
C GLY A 316 -5.70 -11.75 -5.86
N ASN A 317 -4.44 -11.96 -6.21
CA ASN A 317 -3.57 -10.89 -6.71
C ASN A 317 -4.13 -10.31 -8.03
N PRO A 318 -4.51 -9.01 -8.10
CA PRO A 318 -5.09 -8.39 -9.30
C PRO A 318 -4.13 -8.37 -10.49
N LEU A 319 -2.82 -8.47 -10.28
CA LEU A 319 -1.84 -8.56 -11.35
C LEU A 319 -1.90 -9.91 -12.09
N GLY A 320 -2.37 -10.97 -11.42
CA GLY A 320 -2.72 -12.25 -12.06
C GLY A 320 -3.92 -12.12 -13.01
N ILE A 321 -4.84 -11.20 -12.72
CA ILE A 321 -5.95 -10.85 -13.63
C ILE A 321 -5.42 -10.08 -14.85
N LEU A 322 -4.53 -9.11 -14.65
CA LEU A 322 -3.88 -8.40 -15.77
C LEU A 322 -3.07 -9.35 -16.65
N ALA A 323 -2.33 -10.29 -16.06
CA ALA A 323 -1.61 -11.33 -16.80
C ALA A 323 -2.57 -12.19 -17.66
N ARG A 324 -3.73 -12.57 -17.12
CA ARG A 324 -4.78 -13.29 -17.84
C ARG A 324 -5.40 -12.48 -18.97
N GLN A 325 -5.70 -11.19 -18.74
CA GLN A 325 -6.21 -10.26 -19.77
C GLN A 325 -5.21 -10.03 -20.92
N LEU A 326 -3.92 -10.20 -20.66
CA LEU A 326 -2.82 -10.08 -21.62
C LEU A 326 -2.35 -11.43 -22.19
N SER A 327 -3.06 -12.53 -21.89
CA SER A 327 -2.67 -13.90 -22.25
C SER A 327 -1.21 -14.26 -21.92
N CYS A 328 -0.66 -13.68 -20.85
CA CYS A 328 0.72 -13.88 -20.44
C CYS A 328 0.87 -15.10 -19.55
N THR A 329 1.81 -15.98 -19.89
CA THR A 329 2.15 -17.15 -19.07
C THR A 329 2.72 -16.73 -17.73
N LEU A 330 2.14 -17.28 -16.66
CA LEU A 330 2.72 -17.26 -15.32
C LEU A 330 3.47 -18.58 -15.10
N HIS A 331 4.69 -18.48 -14.60
CA HIS A 331 5.53 -19.63 -14.23
C HIS A 331 5.59 -19.71 -12.71
N LYS A 332 5.03 -20.78 -12.13
CA LYS A 332 5.18 -21.07 -10.69
C LYS A 332 6.66 -21.15 -10.36
N ILE A 333 7.09 -20.38 -9.36
CA ILE A 333 8.43 -20.52 -8.79
C ILE A 333 8.50 -21.85 -8.06
N ARG A 334 9.46 -22.69 -8.44
CA ARG A 334 9.66 -24.03 -7.87
C ARG A 334 10.25 -23.95 -6.46
N ASP A 335 9.67 -24.75 -5.56
CA ASP A 335 10.08 -24.90 -4.14
C ASP A 335 11.53 -25.44 -3.96
N LYS A 336 12.19 -25.88 -5.04
CA LYS A 336 13.58 -26.38 -5.04
C LYS A 336 14.58 -25.22 -5.03
N CYS A 337 15.06 -24.88 -3.83
CA CYS A 337 16.22 -24.01 -3.62
C CYS A 337 17.36 -24.82 -2.94
N PRO A 338 18.38 -25.29 -3.68
CA PRO A 338 19.59 -25.86 -3.08
C PRO A 338 20.46 -24.74 -2.50
N LEU A 339 21.16 -25.02 -1.40
CA LEU A 339 22.13 -24.11 -0.80
C LEU A 339 23.55 -24.63 -1.04
N TYR A 340 24.48 -23.72 -1.30
CA TYR A 340 25.89 -24.01 -1.49
C TYR A 340 26.75 -23.33 -0.42
N ARG A 341 27.73 -24.06 0.10
CA ARG A 341 28.78 -23.57 0.99
C ARG A 341 29.77 -22.68 0.23
N PRO A 342 30.59 -21.85 0.92
CA PRO A 342 31.58 -21.00 0.24
C PRO A 342 32.73 -21.76 -0.43
N ASP A 343 32.89 -23.06 -0.14
CA ASP A 343 33.79 -23.97 -0.87
C ASP A 343 33.14 -24.59 -2.13
N GLY A 344 31.94 -24.14 -2.49
CA GLY A 344 31.16 -24.59 -3.65
C GLY A 344 30.37 -25.89 -3.46
N LYS A 345 30.56 -26.62 -2.36
CA LYS A 345 29.82 -27.88 -2.13
C LYS A 345 28.35 -27.61 -1.77
N PRO A 346 27.41 -28.49 -2.16
CA PRO A 346 26.04 -28.42 -1.65
C PRO A 346 26.03 -28.64 -0.13
N VAL A 347 25.13 -27.94 0.55
CA VAL A 347 24.79 -28.18 1.97
C VAL A 347 24.04 -29.52 2.09
N ASP A 348 24.23 -30.22 3.21
CA ASP A 348 23.46 -31.42 3.51
C ASP A 348 21.95 -31.12 3.71
N LEU A 349 21.10 -31.99 3.17
CA LEU A 349 19.64 -31.76 3.14
C LEU A 349 18.96 -31.93 4.50
N ASP A 350 19.50 -32.77 5.38
CA ASP A 350 18.95 -32.95 6.73
C ASP A 350 19.45 -31.83 7.66
N LEU A 351 20.65 -31.28 7.42
CA LEU A 351 21.17 -30.09 8.10
C LEU A 351 20.42 -28.80 7.69
N ASP A 352 20.21 -28.58 6.40
CA ASP A 352 19.34 -27.53 5.82
C ASP A 352 17.97 -27.53 6.50
N GLN A 353 17.31 -28.70 6.56
CA GLN A 353 16.04 -28.86 7.28
C GLN A 353 16.18 -28.66 8.80
N LYS A 354 17.24 -29.12 9.46
CA LYS A 354 17.46 -28.95 10.92
C LYS A 354 17.48 -27.46 11.28
N VAL A 355 18.18 -26.64 10.51
CA VAL A 355 18.30 -25.20 10.74
C VAL A 355 17.04 -24.44 10.32
N GLU A 356 16.39 -24.80 9.21
CA GLU A 356 15.07 -24.28 8.80
C GLU A 356 14.04 -24.42 9.94
N HIS A 357 13.92 -25.62 10.53
CA HIS A 357 13.04 -25.87 11.67
C HIS A 357 13.50 -25.12 12.94
N ALA A 358 14.81 -24.89 13.13
CA ALA A 358 15.33 -24.18 14.29
C ALA A 358 15.08 -22.66 14.24
N PHE A 359 15.15 -22.08 13.04
CA PHE A 359 14.79 -20.71 12.71
C PHE A 359 13.29 -20.47 12.86
N ASN A 360 12.44 -21.33 12.28
CA ASN A 360 10.98 -21.22 12.38
C ASN A 360 10.51 -21.30 13.84
N ARG A 361 11.06 -22.23 14.65
CA ARG A 361 10.80 -22.29 16.11
C ARG A 361 11.26 -21.04 16.88
N LEU A 362 12.18 -20.24 16.35
CA LEU A 362 12.63 -19.00 16.98
C LEU A 362 11.68 -17.84 16.64
N LEU A 363 11.10 -17.82 15.43
CA LEU A 363 9.98 -16.94 15.08
C LEU A 363 8.73 -17.26 15.94
N ASP A 364 8.40 -18.53 16.17
CA ASP A 364 7.34 -18.94 17.11
C ASP A 364 7.57 -18.40 18.54
N LYS A 365 8.84 -18.39 18.99
CA LYS A 365 9.24 -17.84 20.29
C LYS A 365 9.17 -16.32 20.30
N ALA A 366 9.58 -15.65 19.22
CA ALA A 366 9.49 -14.20 19.08
C ALA A 366 8.03 -13.71 19.13
N SER A 367 7.10 -14.42 18.48
CA SER A 367 5.66 -14.13 18.59
C SER A 367 5.12 -14.26 20.02
N LYS A 368 5.51 -15.31 20.74
CA LYS A 368 5.13 -15.50 22.16
C LYS A 368 5.78 -14.47 23.08
N LEU A 369 7.01 -14.03 22.77
CA LEU A 369 7.68 -12.95 23.48
C LEU A 369 6.94 -11.61 23.27
N ARG A 370 6.52 -11.30 22.04
CA ARG A 370 5.64 -10.17 21.72
C ARG A 370 4.36 -10.19 22.57
N GLU A 371 3.67 -11.32 22.62
CA GLU A 371 2.44 -11.49 23.42
C GLU A 371 2.68 -11.21 24.92
N LEU A 372 3.77 -11.74 25.47
CA LEU A 372 4.16 -11.55 26.87
C LEU A 372 4.64 -10.12 27.20
N MET A 373 5.20 -9.40 26.23
CA MET A 373 5.70 -8.03 26.41
C MET A 373 4.62 -6.96 26.20
N GLY A 374 3.51 -7.29 25.53
CA GLY A 374 2.42 -6.33 25.26
C GLY A 374 2.92 -5.08 24.54
N GLU A 375 2.53 -3.89 25.02
CA GLU A 375 2.92 -2.61 24.43
C GLU A 375 4.44 -2.39 24.35
N VAL A 376 5.23 -2.98 25.26
CA VAL A 376 6.70 -2.84 25.29
C VAL A 376 7.36 -3.48 24.06
N SER A 377 6.69 -4.41 23.38
CA SER A 377 7.20 -5.04 22.15
C SER A 377 7.35 -4.06 20.97
N GLN A 378 6.73 -2.87 21.03
CA GLN A 378 6.77 -1.87 19.96
C GLN A 378 8.14 -1.14 19.88
N ASP A 379 8.84 -1.04 21.01
CA ASP A 379 10.17 -0.43 21.14
C ASP A 379 11.31 -1.45 20.97
N VAL A 380 10.99 -2.72 20.72
CA VAL A 380 11.94 -3.83 20.58
C VAL A 380 12.05 -4.26 19.12
N SER A 381 13.27 -4.59 18.67
CA SER A 381 13.49 -5.11 17.32
C SER A 381 13.33 -6.62 17.23
N LEU A 382 12.89 -7.11 16.07
CA LEU A 382 12.84 -8.55 15.78
C LEU A 382 14.24 -9.19 15.90
N GLY A 383 15.29 -8.46 15.51
CA GLY A 383 16.69 -8.88 15.68
C GLY A 383 17.03 -9.17 17.14
N ALA A 384 16.58 -8.36 18.08
CA ALA A 384 16.82 -8.61 19.51
C ALA A 384 16.17 -9.90 20.05
N ALA A 385 15.20 -10.48 19.34
CA ALA A 385 14.64 -11.80 19.64
C ALA A 385 15.33 -12.92 18.84
N LEU A 386 15.63 -12.70 17.55
CA LEU A 386 16.20 -13.73 16.66
C LEU A 386 17.71 -13.92 16.83
N GLU A 387 18.45 -12.89 17.21
CA GLU A 387 19.91 -12.97 17.33
C GLU A 387 20.34 -13.70 18.63
N THR A 388 19.38 -14.08 19.50
CA THR A 388 19.55 -14.97 20.68
C THR A 388 19.71 -16.47 20.33
N PHE A 389 19.90 -16.80 19.05
CA PHE A 389 20.00 -18.18 18.59
C PHE A 389 21.15 -18.99 19.23
N PRO A 390 22.39 -18.46 19.35
CA PRO A 390 23.47 -19.16 20.05
C PRO A 390 23.14 -19.46 21.51
N GLU A 391 22.54 -18.51 22.24
CA GLU A 391 22.18 -18.68 23.65
C GLU A 391 21.03 -19.68 23.86
N VAL A 392 20.11 -19.75 22.89
CA VAL A 392 18.94 -20.65 22.94
C VAL A 392 19.29 -22.10 22.56
N TYR A 393 20.34 -22.33 21.79
CA TYR A 393 20.78 -23.66 21.34
C TYR A 393 22.13 -24.12 21.90
N GLY A 394 22.90 -23.23 22.55
CA GLY A 394 24.06 -23.52 23.38
C GLY A 394 25.34 -23.92 22.63
N ASP A 395 26.30 -24.48 23.38
CA ASP A 395 27.63 -24.93 22.91
C ASP A 395 27.59 -26.05 21.84
N ALA A 396 26.40 -26.44 21.38
CA ALA A 396 26.15 -27.47 20.38
C ALA A 396 25.88 -26.92 18.96
N VAL A 397 25.83 -25.59 18.77
CA VAL A 397 25.69 -24.97 17.45
C VAL A 397 27.02 -25.03 16.70
N THR A 398 27.05 -25.73 15.56
CA THR A 398 28.23 -25.76 14.68
C THR A 398 28.35 -24.49 13.83
N GLU A 399 29.56 -24.20 13.36
CA GLU A 399 29.85 -23.10 12.42
C GLU A 399 28.96 -23.14 11.17
N GLU A 400 28.75 -24.32 10.59
CA GLU A 400 27.88 -24.51 9.43
C GLU A 400 26.40 -24.22 9.74
N GLU A 401 25.91 -24.59 10.93
CA GLU A 401 24.56 -24.23 11.37
C GLU A 401 24.40 -22.73 11.57
N LEU A 402 25.45 -22.04 12.05
CA LEU A 402 25.47 -20.58 12.17
C LEU A 402 25.49 -19.90 10.80
N HIS A 403 26.19 -20.46 9.81
CA HIS A 403 26.22 -19.92 8.43
C HIS A 403 24.88 -20.13 7.72
N LEU A 404 24.22 -21.28 7.95
CA LEU A 404 22.84 -21.53 7.53
C LEU A 404 21.84 -20.59 8.22
N PHE A 405 21.94 -20.41 9.53
CA PHE A 405 21.07 -19.51 10.29
C PHE A 405 21.21 -18.06 9.82
N ASN A 406 22.43 -17.61 9.53
CA ASN A 406 22.67 -16.31 8.91
C ASN A 406 22.11 -16.20 7.48
N TRP A 407 22.08 -17.29 6.70
CA TRP A 407 21.38 -17.30 5.40
C TRP A 407 19.86 -17.16 5.55
N HIS A 408 19.23 -17.80 6.54
CA HIS A 408 17.81 -17.59 6.84
C HIS A 408 17.52 -16.15 7.32
N LEU A 409 18.39 -15.56 8.15
CA LEU A 409 18.30 -14.14 8.50
C LEU A 409 18.46 -13.24 7.26
N ALA A 410 19.42 -13.51 6.37
CA ALA A 410 19.60 -12.77 5.12
C ALA A 410 18.37 -12.83 4.21
N ASN A 411 17.67 -13.97 4.18
CA ASN A 411 16.43 -14.17 3.44
C ASN A 411 15.26 -13.36 4.04
N LEU A 412 15.22 -13.22 5.37
CA LEU A 412 14.26 -12.36 6.09
C LEU A 412 14.59 -10.85 5.96
N GLU A 413 15.88 -10.51 5.87
CA GLU A 413 16.34 -9.15 5.55
C GLU A 413 16.07 -8.79 4.08
N TYR A 414 16.12 -9.77 3.17
CA TYR A 414 15.63 -9.64 1.79
C TYR A 414 14.13 -9.39 1.77
N ALA A 415 13.35 -10.25 2.43
CA ALA A 415 11.89 -10.17 2.50
C ALA A 415 11.40 -8.76 2.82
N ASN A 416 11.94 -8.18 3.90
CA ASN A 416 11.59 -6.86 4.40
C ASN A 416 12.40 -5.72 3.75
N ALA A 417 13.43 -6.03 2.95
CA ALA A 417 14.52 -5.12 2.56
C ALA A 417 15.15 -4.35 3.75
N GLY A 418 15.06 -4.86 4.97
CA GLY A 418 15.44 -4.15 6.19
C GLY A 418 16.22 -5.04 7.14
N LEU A 419 17.12 -4.45 7.92
CA LEU A 419 17.87 -5.18 8.96
C LEU A 419 16.90 -5.69 10.03
N VAL A 420 17.03 -6.95 10.46
CA VAL A 420 16.18 -7.50 11.53
C VAL A 420 16.28 -6.67 12.83
N SER A 421 17.46 -6.10 13.10
CA SER A 421 17.71 -5.18 14.22
C SER A 421 16.97 -3.84 14.14
N LYS A 422 16.26 -3.55 13.04
CA LYS A 422 15.44 -2.34 12.83
C LYS A 422 13.95 -2.64 12.58
N LEU A 423 13.56 -3.89 12.34
CA LEU A 423 12.15 -4.29 12.18
C LEU A 423 11.46 -4.39 13.55
N SER A 424 10.20 -3.96 13.64
CA SER A 424 9.40 -3.99 14.87
C SER A 424 9.07 -5.43 15.29
N LEU A 425 9.45 -5.84 16.50
CA LEU A 425 9.05 -7.14 17.06
C LEU A 425 7.50 -7.24 17.15
N ALA A 426 6.82 -6.13 17.43
CA ALA A 426 5.37 -6.07 17.52
C ALA A 426 4.65 -6.33 16.18
N PHE A 427 5.18 -5.78 15.07
CA PHE A 427 4.38 -5.51 13.87
C PHE A 427 5.06 -5.80 12.51
N TRP A 428 6.22 -6.44 12.46
CA TRP A 428 6.91 -6.74 11.18
C TRP A 428 6.10 -7.65 10.21
N ASP A 429 5.24 -8.49 10.76
CA ASP A 429 4.38 -9.52 10.14
C ASP A 429 2.89 -9.12 10.11
N GLN A 430 2.60 -7.81 10.26
CA GLN A 430 1.21 -7.33 10.40
C GLN A 430 0.33 -7.53 9.14
N ASP A 431 0.94 -7.84 7.99
CA ASP A 431 0.26 -8.14 6.73
C ASP A 431 0.11 -9.64 6.42
N ASP A 432 0.77 -10.54 7.14
CA ASP A 432 0.64 -12.01 6.99
C ASP A 432 -0.84 -12.49 7.00
N PRO A 433 -1.77 -11.94 7.83
CA PRO A 433 -3.19 -12.32 7.81
C PRO A 433 -3.95 -11.99 6.51
N TYR A 434 -3.33 -11.27 5.57
CA TYR A 434 -3.95 -10.83 4.31
C TYR A 434 -3.35 -11.47 3.06
N ASP A 435 -2.36 -12.36 3.15
CA ASP A 435 -1.63 -12.88 1.98
C ASP A 435 -2.55 -13.51 0.91
N MET A 436 -2.14 -13.31 -0.34
CA MET A 436 -2.91 -13.68 -1.52
C MET A 436 -2.71 -15.15 -1.86
N GLY A 437 -3.74 -15.98 -1.63
CA GLY A 437 -3.70 -17.40 -1.95
C GLY A 437 -3.31 -17.73 -3.41
N GLY A 438 -2.68 -18.90 -3.58
CA GLY A 438 -2.19 -19.42 -4.86
C GLY A 438 -0.68 -19.31 -5.03
N ASP A 439 -0.14 -19.96 -6.07
CA ASP A 439 1.30 -20.03 -6.30
C ASP A 439 1.93 -18.65 -6.51
N HIS A 440 3.14 -18.48 -5.98
CA HIS A 440 4.04 -17.37 -6.31
C HIS A 440 4.62 -17.57 -7.71
N CYS A 441 4.57 -16.53 -8.56
CA CYS A 441 4.88 -16.66 -9.98
C CYS A 441 5.83 -15.59 -10.51
N PHE A 442 6.69 -15.99 -11.46
CA PHE A 442 7.32 -15.08 -12.42
C PHE A 442 6.39 -14.87 -13.63
N LEU A 443 6.42 -13.66 -14.22
CA LEU A 443 5.73 -13.37 -15.47
C LEU A 443 6.66 -13.62 -16.67
N ALA A 444 6.28 -14.48 -17.61
CA ALA A 444 7.10 -14.78 -18.77
C ALA A 444 7.34 -13.51 -19.62
N GLY A 445 8.60 -13.10 -19.79
CA GLY A 445 9.02 -11.87 -20.44
C GLY A 445 9.01 -10.61 -19.57
N GLY A 446 8.88 -10.74 -18.25
CA GLY A 446 9.08 -9.67 -17.26
C GLY A 446 7.88 -8.74 -17.02
N ASN A 447 7.82 -8.16 -15.81
CA ASN A 447 6.66 -7.40 -15.30
C ASN A 447 6.42 -6.07 -16.02
N GLY A 448 7.38 -5.59 -16.80
CA GLY A 448 7.27 -4.44 -17.70
C GLY A 448 6.15 -4.57 -18.74
N LYS A 449 5.72 -5.80 -19.07
CA LYS A 449 4.50 -6.05 -19.87
C LYS A 449 3.25 -5.47 -19.22
N LEU A 450 3.10 -5.63 -17.89
CA LEU A 450 1.98 -5.09 -17.13
C LEU A 450 2.04 -3.55 -17.13
N VAL A 451 3.24 -2.99 -16.92
CA VAL A 451 3.48 -1.54 -16.97
C VAL A 451 3.13 -0.95 -18.33
N GLN A 452 3.57 -1.58 -19.43
CA GLN A 452 3.30 -1.14 -20.79
C GLN A 452 1.80 -1.14 -21.10
N ALA A 453 1.10 -2.23 -20.78
CA ALA A 453 -0.35 -2.33 -21.00
C ALA A 453 -1.17 -1.35 -20.14
N LEU A 454 -0.70 -1.02 -18.93
CA LEU A 454 -1.34 -0.03 -18.06
C LEU A 454 -1.09 1.40 -18.53
N ALA A 455 0.13 1.70 -19.02
CA ALA A 455 0.50 3.01 -19.57
C ALA A 455 -0.14 3.31 -20.94
N GLU A 456 -0.61 2.28 -21.66
CA GLU A 456 -1.25 2.42 -22.96
C GLU A 456 -2.48 3.34 -22.91
N SER A 457 -2.49 4.35 -23.79
CA SER A 457 -3.48 5.44 -23.88
C SER A 457 -3.56 6.38 -22.67
N VAL A 458 -2.64 6.29 -21.69
CA VAL A 458 -2.56 7.25 -20.58
C VAL A 458 -1.69 8.45 -20.99
N ASN A 459 -2.15 9.68 -20.71
CA ASN A 459 -1.36 10.90 -20.95
C ASN A 459 -0.24 11.04 -19.89
N ILE A 460 0.93 10.47 -20.18
CA ILE A 460 2.13 10.51 -19.33
C ILE A 460 3.15 11.48 -19.91
N LEU A 461 3.57 12.45 -19.10
CA LEU A 461 4.64 13.39 -19.41
C LEU A 461 5.90 12.95 -18.65
N TYR A 462 6.84 12.37 -19.38
CA TYR A 462 8.14 11.90 -18.87
C TYR A 462 9.13 13.04 -18.65
N GLU A 463 10.16 12.78 -17.83
CA GLU A 463 11.21 13.73 -17.46
C GLU A 463 10.65 15.00 -16.80
N LYS A 464 9.53 14.84 -16.07
CA LYS A 464 8.81 15.86 -15.32
C LYS A 464 8.96 15.69 -13.81
N THR A 465 10.17 15.99 -13.31
CA THR A 465 10.50 15.98 -11.88
C THR A 465 9.73 17.08 -11.14
N VAL A 466 8.69 16.68 -10.39
CA VAL A 466 7.92 17.57 -9.52
C VAL A 466 8.80 18.07 -8.37
N GLN A 467 8.75 19.39 -8.12
CA GLN A 467 9.53 20.06 -7.07
C GLN A 467 8.64 20.72 -6.00
N THR A 468 7.41 21.12 -6.35
CA THR A 468 6.45 21.69 -5.39
C THR A 468 5.02 21.28 -5.75
N ILE A 469 4.23 20.92 -4.74
CA ILE A 469 2.79 20.65 -4.86
C ILE A 469 2.05 21.66 -3.99
N ARG A 470 1.38 22.63 -4.64
CA ARG A 470 0.52 23.62 -3.99
C ARG A 470 -0.92 23.11 -4.03
N TYR A 471 -1.66 23.19 -2.92
CA TYR A 471 -3.04 22.71 -2.85
C TYR A 471 -3.91 23.59 -1.93
N GLY A 472 -5.19 23.73 -2.26
CA GLY A 472 -6.11 24.57 -1.48
C GLY A 472 -7.53 24.60 -2.00
N ALA A 473 -8.31 25.56 -1.51
CA ALA A 473 -9.74 25.69 -1.82
C ALA A 473 -10.04 25.75 -3.32
N ASP A 474 -9.16 26.37 -4.10
CA ASP A 474 -9.35 26.60 -5.54
C ASP A 474 -8.77 25.50 -6.46
N GLY A 475 -8.09 24.48 -5.91
CA GLY A 475 -7.55 23.35 -6.69
C GLY A 475 -6.14 22.94 -6.27
N VAL A 476 -5.33 22.53 -7.26
CA VAL A 476 -3.92 22.16 -7.11
C VAL A 476 -3.06 22.78 -8.23
N GLN A 477 -1.83 23.15 -7.88
CA GLN A 477 -0.79 23.58 -8.82
C GLN A 477 0.48 22.76 -8.55
N VAL A 478 1.00 22.10 -9.58
CA VAL A 478 2.19 21.23 -9.48
C VAL A 478 3.32 21.84 -10.30
N ASP A 479 4.43 22.14 -9.64
CA ASP A 479 5.60 22.81 -10.20
C ASP A 479 6.66 21.79 -10.63
N VAL A 480 7.10 21.88 -11.88
CA VAL A 480 8.10 21.03 -12.52
C VAL A 480 9.15 21.94 -13.17
N GLY A 481 10.18 22.31 -12.42
CA GLY A 481 11.28 23.15 -12.92
C GLY A 481 10.83 24.52 -13.43
N GLY A 482 9.81 25.13 -12.80
CA GLY A 482 9.21 26.38 -13.24
C GLY A 482 8.05 26.23 -14.23
N GLN A 483 7.76 25.02 -14.73
CA GLN A 483 6.53 24.74 -15.46
C GLN A 483 5.42 24.33 -14.47
N VAL A 484 4.36 25.14 -14.38
CA VAL A 484 3.21 24.85 -13.51
C VAL A 484 2.11 24.10 -14.27
N TYR A 485 1.60 23.03 -13.67
CA TYR A 485 0.45 22.26 -14.13
C TYR A 485 -0.74 22.46 -13.17
N GLU A 486 -1.93 22.77 -13.69
CA GLU A 486 -3.12 23.09 -12.87
C GLU A 486 -4.23 22.04 -12.95
N GLY A 487 -4.69 21.56 -11.80
CA GLY A 487 -5.77 20.58 -11.66
C GLY A 487 -6.79 20.95 -10.59
N ASP A 488 -7.91 20.24 -10.57
CA ASP A 488 -8.88 20.30 -9.47
C ASP A 488 -8.39 19.50 -8.26
N MET A 489 -7.68 18.39 -8.50
CA MET A 489 -7.15 17.49 -7.48
C MET A 489 -5.81 16.90 -7.96
N ALA A 490 -4.95 16.52 -7.01
CA ALA A 490 -3.70 15.80 -7.26
C ALA A 490 -3.68 14.45 -6.53
N LEU A 491 -3.03 13.46 -7.14
CA LEU A 491 -2.67 12.19 -6.50
C LEU A 491 -1.15 12.06 -6.48
N CYS A 492 -0.56 11.99 -5.29
CA CYS A 492 0.87 11.76 -5.10
C CYS A 492 1.14 10.25 -4.99
N THR A 493 2.00 9.72 -5.86
CA THR A 493 2.39 8.29 -5.84
C THR A 493 3.90 8.07 -5.76
N VAL A 494 4.63 9.07 -5.26
CA VAL A 494 6.08 8.99 -5.09
C VAL A 494 6.45 8.01 -3.97
N PRO A 495 7.58 7.28 -4.06
CA PRO A 495 8.04 6.38 -3.01
C PRO A 495 8.23 7.06 -1.65
N LEU A 496 8.09 6.30 -0.55
CA LEU A 496 8.30 6.81 0.81
C LEU A 496 9.71 7.39 1.01
N GLY A 497 10.75 6.83 0.38
CA GLY A 497 12.10 7.43 0.37
C GLY A 497 12.13 8.84 -0.24
N VAL A 498 11.35 9.12 -1.29
CA VAL A 498 11.22 10.47 -1.87
C VAL A 498 10.51 11.42 -0.90
N LEU A 499 9.49 10.95 -0.18
CA LEU A 499 8.86 11.76 0.89
C LEU A 499 9.82 12.03 2.06
N LYS A 500 10.55 11.02 2.53
CA LYS A 500 11.57 11.13 3.58
C LYS A 500 12.71 12.09 3.21
N SER A 501 13.07 12.18 1.92
CA SER A 501 14.14 13.07 1.43
C SER A 501 13.79 14.56 1.48
N GLY A 502 12.50 14.91 1.64
CA GLY A 502 12.04 16.30 1.58
C GLY A 502 12.13 16.96 0.19
N SER A 503 12.46 16.21 -0.86
CA SER A 503 12.73 16.75 -2.20
C SER A 503 11.51 17.37 -2.91
N ILE A 504 10.30 17.13 -2.42
CA ILE A 504 9.06 17.74 -2.90
C ILE A 504 8.49 18.64 -1.80
N LYS A 505 8.40 19.94 -2.09
CA LYS A 505 7.80 20.91 -1.15
C LYS A 505 6.27 20.89 -1.25
N PHE A 506 5.61 20.63 -0.14
CA PHE A 506 4.14 20.75 -0.04
C PHE A 506 3.76 22.15 0.44
N MET A 507 2.75 22.78 -0.17
CA MET A 507 2.27 24.12 0.21
C MET A 507 0.73 24.20 0.23
N PRO A 508 0.07 24.28 1.40
CA PRO A 508 0.67 24.29 2.74
C PRO A 508 1.39 22.97 3.06
N GLU A 509 2.18 22.99 4.13
CA GLU A 509 2.88 21.82 4.63
C GLU A 509 1.92 20.67 4.99
N LEU A 510 2.41 19.43 4.97
CA LEU A 510 1.60 18.27 5.34
C LEU A 510 1.26 18.29 6.84
N PRO A 511 0.11 17.75 7.28
CA PRO A 511 -0.22 17.65 8.70
C PRO A 511 0.84 16.87 9.48
N GLN A 512 1.18 17.33 10.69
CA GLN A 512 2.26 16.75 11.52
C GLN A 512 2.16 15.23 11.65
N ARG A 513 0.98 14.68 11.95
CA ARG A 513 0.73 13.23 12.03
C ARG A 513 1.19 12.46 10.77
N LYS A 514 1.07 13.04 9.57
CA LYS A 514 1.56 12.45 8.32
C LYS A 514 3.07 12.61 8.16
N LEU A 515 3.66 13.73 8.59
CA LEU A 515 5.13 13.89 8.66
C LEU A 515 5.76 12.88 9.63
N ASP A 516 5.11 12.64 10.78
CA ASP A 516 5.56 11.66 11.76
C ASP A 516 5.47 10.23 11.23
N ALA A 517 4.41 9.87 10.50
CA ALA A 517 4.30 8.58 9.81
C ALA A 517 5.37 8.41 8.72
N ILE A 518 5.61 9.45 7.90
CA ILE A 518 6.72 9.48 6.93
C ILE A 518 8.07 9.30 7.63
N LYS A 519 8.24 9.83 8.85
CA LYS A 519 9.46 9.65 9.65
C LYS A 519 9.57 8.23 10.22
N ARG A 520 8.52 7.71 10.86
CA ARG A 520 8.47 6.41 11.55
C ARG A 520 8.65 5.21 10.63
N LEU A 521 7.84 5.11 9.56
CA LEU A 521 7.85 3.95 8.67
C LEU A 521 9.25 3.64 8.16
N GLY A 522 9.66 2.38 8.15
CA GLY A 522 10.91 1.96 7.56
C GLY A 522 10.86 2.11 6.04
N PHE A 523 12.01 2.37 5.43
CA PHE A 523 12.18 2.28 3.98
C PHE A 523 13.50 1.58 3.68
N GLY A 524 13.39 0.35 3.23
CA GLY A 524 14.46 -0.61 3.10
C GLY A 524 15.27 -0.50 1.81
N LEU A 525 16.30 -1.32 1.69
CA LEU A 525 17.15 -1.44 0.51
C LEU A 525 17.40 -2.92 0.15
N LEU A 526 17.16 -3.22 -1.11
CA LEU A 526 17.42 -4.50 -1.77
C LEU A 526 17.93 -4.19 -3.18
N ASN A 527 19.06 -4.79 -3.56
CA ASN A 527 19.66 -4.62 -4.88
C ASN A 527 19.90 -5.96 -5.59
N LYS A 528 20.24 -5.90 -6.88
CA LYS A 528 20.49 -7.07 -7.74
C LYS A 528 21.69 -6.87 -8.68
N VAL A 529 22.33 -7.97 -9.06
CA VAL A 529 23.25 -8.08 -10.20
C VAL A 529 22.62 -9.00 -11.24
N ALA A 530 22.13 -8.45 -12.34
CA ALA A 530 21.60 -9.21 -13.47
C ALA A 530 22.70 -9.49 -14.50
N MET A 531 22.80 -10.73 -14.98
CA MET A 531 23.86 -11.21 -15.88
C MET A 531 23.28 -12.08 -17.00
N LEU A 532 23.48 -11.65 -18.25
CA LEU A 532 23.13 -12.42 -19.45
C LEU A 532 24.35 -13.21 -19.91
N PHE A 533 24.26 -14.53 -20.00
CA PHE A 533 25.35 -15.44 -20.37
C PHE A 533 25.22 -15.98 -21.81
N PRO A 534 26.24 -16.60 -22.42
CA PRO A 534 26.11 -17.24 -23.74
C PRO A 534 25.30 -18.55 -23.69
N ARG A 535 25.29 -19.26 -22.56
CA ARG A 535 24.54 -20.50 -22.32
C ARG A 535 24.03 -20.57 -20.88
N VAL A 536 22.99 -21.35 -20.64
CA VAL A 536 22.63 -21.79 -19.28
C VAL A 536 23.65 -22.84 -18.85
N PHE A 537 24.28 -22.65 -17.69
CA PHE A 537 25.20 -23.64 -17.09
C PHE A 537 24.69 -24.18 -15.74
N TRP A 538 23.79 -23.45 -15.08
CA TRP A 538 23.20 -23.78 -13.78
C TRP A 538 21.97 -24.72 -13.83
N GLY A 539 21.65 -25.28 -15.00
CA GLY A 539 20.44 -26.10 -15.22
C GLY A 539 19.16 -25.29 -15.48
N THR A 540 18.07 -26.00 -15.80
CA THR A 540 16.74 -25.42 -16.13
C THR A 540 15.60 -25.97 -15.28
N ASP A 541 15.92 -26.88 -14.35
CA ASP A 541 15.05 -27.40 -13.29
C ASP A 541 15.08 -26.52 -12.02
N LEU A 542 16.09 -25.66 -11.90
CA LEU A 542 16.22 -24.65 -10.85
C LEU A 542 15.64 -23.30 -11.30
N ASP A 543 14.79 -22.74 -10.45
CA ASP A 543 14.37 -21.33 -10.50
C ASP A 543 15.18 -20.47 -9.53
N THR A 544 15.73 -21.06 -8.46
CA THR A 544 16.57 -20.38 -7.47
C THR A 544 17.67 -21.28 -6.93
N PHE A 545 18.71 -20.70 -6.33
CA PHE A 545 19.65 -21.37 -5.43
C PHE A 545 20.30 -20.35 -4.48
N GLY A 546 20.74 -20.80 -3.30
CA GLY A 546 21.39 -19.96 -2.30
C GLY A 546 22.89 -20.25 -2.16
N HIS A 547 23.61 -19.27 -1.62
CA HIS A 547 25.03 -19.34 -1.28
C HIS A 547 25.22 -18.80 0.15
N LEU A 548 25.86 -19.58 1.02
CA LEU A 548 26.14 -19.18 2.41
C LEU A 548 27.25 -18.12 2.47
N CYS A 549 27.44 -17.49 3.63
CA CYS A 549 28.55 -16.58 3.88
C CYS A 549 29.12 -16.81 5.28
N ASP A 550 30.46 -16.87 5.38
CA ASP A 550 31.16 -17.09 6.66
C ASP A 550 31.29 -15.81 7.51
N ASP A 551 30.93 -14.64 6.96
CA ASP A 551 30.85 -13.37 7.69
C ASP A 551 29.37 -12.96 7.91
N PRO A 552 28.85 -13.00 9.14
CA PRO A 552 27.50 -12.53 9.48
C PRO A 552 27.22 -11.08 9.02
N ASN A 553 28.23 -10.20 8.99
CA ASN A 553 28.11 -8.81 8.54
C ASN A 553 27.95 -8.65 7.02
N ARG A 554 28.03 -9.77 6.29
CA ARG A 554 27.92 -9.91 4.84
C ARG A 554 26.92 -11.00 4.44
N ARG A 555 26.12 -11.52 5.38
CA ARG A 555 25.12 -12.59 5.16
C ARG A 555 24.19 -12.36 3.97
N GLY A 556 23.85 -11.11 3.65
CA GLY A 556 23.02 -10.72 2.52
C GLY A 556 23.76 -10.45 1.20
N GLU A 557 25.07 -10.67 1.11
CA GLU A 557 25.88 -10.40 -0.08
C GLU A 557 25.85 -11.57 -1.08
N PHE A 558 25.11 -11.41 -2.17
CA PHE A 558 24.94 -12.41 -3.24
C PHE A 558 24.40 -13.77 -2.75
N PHE A 559 23.70 -13.76 -1.61
CA PHE A 559 23.26 -14.94 -0.87
C PHE A 559 22.19 -15.79 -1.59
N LEU A 560 21.46 -15.21 -2.56
CA LEU A 560 20.35 -15.85 -3.27
C LEU A 560 20.37 -15.45 -4.75
N PHE A 561 20.25 -16.46 -5.61
CA PHE A 561 20.25 -16.34 -7.07
C PHE A 561 18.90 -16.74 -7.65
N TYR A 562 18.40 -15.97 -8.62
CA TYR A 562 17.22 -16.27 -9.41
C TYR A 562 17.61 -16.65 -10.86
N SER A 563 17.28 -17.88 -11.24
CA SER A 563 17.36 -18.40 -12.59
C SER A 563 16.16 -17.90 -13.39
N TYR A 564 16.43 -17.03 -14.36
CA TYR A 564 15.43 -16.49 -15.28
C TYR A 564 15.39 -17.27 -16.61
N ALA A 565 16.12 -18.40 -16.70
CA ALA A 565 16.34 -19.18 -17.91
C ALA A 565 15.05 -19.70 -18.59
N THR A 566 14.03 -20.03 -17.80
CA THR A 566 12.73 -20.53 -18.26
C THR A 566 11.74 -19.41 -18.63
N VAL A 567 11.95 -18.19 -18.13
CA VAL A 567 10.93 -17.11 -18.13
C VAL A 567 11.34 -15.85 -18.90
N ALA A 568 12.63 -15.56 -19.04
CA ALA A 568 13.10 -14.32 -19.64
C ALA A 568 13.30 -14.38 -21.16
N GLY A 569 13.23 -15.57 -21.75
CA GLY A 569 13.57 -15.82 -23.17
C GLY A 569 15.06 -16.03 -23.43
N GLY A 570 15.91 -16.08 -22.40
CA GLY A 570 17.35 -16.28 -22.55
C GLY A 570 18.06 -16.67 -21.25
N PRO A 571 19.35 -17.07 -21.34
CA PRO A 571 20.20 -17.49 -20.22
C PRO A 571 20.57 -16.30 -19.30
N LEU A 572 19.61 -15.91 -18.45
CA LEU A 572 19.72 -14.81 -17.51
C LEU A 572 19.72 -15.34 -16.07
N LEU A 573 20.63 -14.80 -15.26
CA LEU A 573 20.73 -15.05 -13.82
C LEU A 573 20.73 -13.71 -13.08
N LEU A 574 20.10 -13.64 -11.91
CA LEU A 574 20.14 -12.45 -11.03
C LEU A 574 20.64 -12.86 -9.63
N ALA A 575 21.73 -12.28 -9.16
CA ALA A 575 22.15 -12.39 -7.75
C ALA A 575 21.50 -11.25 -6.93
N LEU A 576 21.03 -11.53 -5.71
CA LEU A 576 20.41 -10.56 -4.81
C LEU A 576 21.39 -10.03 -3.76
N VAL A 577 21.22 -8.77 -3.34
CA VAL A 577 21.99 -8.14 -2.27
C VAL A 577 21.06 -7.46 -1.27
N ALA A 578 21.04 -7.97 -0.04
CA ALA A 578 20.12 -7.60 1.04
C ALA A 578 20.85 -7.20 2.33
N GLY A 579 20.09 -6.77 3.34
CA GLY A 579 20.63 -6.44 4.67
C GLY A 579 21.73 -5.39 4.65
N GLU A 580 22.69 -5.51 5.57
CA GLU A 580 23.82 -4.58 5.72
C GLU A 580 24.72 -4.53 4.46
N ALA A 581 24.80 -5.64 3.72
CA ALA A 581 25.53 -5.71 2.45
C ALA A 581 24.93 -4.79 1.38
N ALA A 582 23.60 -4.61 1.35
CA ALA A 582 22.94 -3.76 0.35
C ALA A 582 23.35 -2.29 0.47
N LEU A 583 23.69 -1.81 1.67
CA LEU A 583 24.18 -0.46 1.93
C LEU A 583 25.60 -0.27 1.35
N LYS A 584 26.53 -1.17 1.70
CA LYS A 584 27.92 -1.19 1.20
C LYS A 584 27.96 -1.33 -0.33
N PHE A 585 27.02 -2.10 -0.88
CA PHE A 585 26.89 -2.36 -2.31
C PHE A 585 26.52 -1.13 -3.15
N GLU A 586 25.84 -0.11 -2.60
CA GLU A 586 25.56 1.13 -3.36
C GLU A 586 26.85 1.83 -3.82
N THR A 587 27.89 1.81 -2.99
CA THR A 587 29.21 2.41 -3.28
C THR A 587 30.19 1.49 -4.00
N MET A 588 29.90 0.18 -4.11
CA MET A 588 30.79 -0.78 -4.77
C MET A 588 30.88 -0.52 -6.29
N PRO A 589 32.05 -0.66 -6.94
CA PRO A 589 32.14 -0.62 -8.40
C PRO A 589 31.39 -1.79 -9.06
N PRO A 590 30.62 -1.57 -10.15
CA PRO A 590 29.88 -2.64 -10.83
C PRO A 590 30.75 -3.76 -11.42
N THR A 591 32.03 -3.48 -11.69
CA THR A 591 33.04 -4.47 -12.11
C THR A 591 33.30 -5.50 -11.02
N ASP A 592 33.48 -5.02 -9.79
CA ASP A 592 33.94 -5.79 -8.64
C ASP A 592 32.81 -6.67 -8.13
N ALA A 593 31.59 -6.12 -8.12
CA ALA A 593 30.34 -6.84 -7.93
C ALA A 593 30.20 -8.03 -8.89
N VAL A 594 30.44 -7.81 -10.19
CA VAL A 594 30.36 -8.88 -11.20
C VAL A 594 31.48 -9.89 -11.04
N ALA A 595 32.71 -9.45 -10.79
CA ALA A 595 33.86 -10.34 -10.58
C ALA A 595 33.66 -11.26 -9.37
N TYR A 596 33.15 -10.74 -8.26
CA TYR A 596 32.90 -11.54 -7.05
C TYR A 596 31.70 -12.50 -7.23
N VAL A 597 30.62 -12.06 -7.90
CA VAL A 597 29.53 -12.98 -8.26
C VAL A 597 30.01 -14.10 -9.20
N LEU A 598 30.91 -13.80 -10.14
CA LEU A 598 31.52 -14.83 -11.00
C LEU A 598 32.47 -15.74 -10.21
N GLN A 599 33.18 -15.25 -9.20
CA GLN A 599 33.98 -16.09 -8.30
C GLN A 599 33.11 -17.10 -7.53
N ILE A 600 31.96 -16.66 -7.00
CA ILE A 600 30.97 -17.54 -6.34
C ILE A 600 30.48 -18.62 -7.32
N LEU A 601 30.07 -18.22 -8.53
CA LEU A 601 29.57 -19.14 -9.55
C LEU A 601 30.66 -20.13 -9.99
N LYS A 602 31.90 -19.69 -10.18
CA LYS A 602 33.04 -20.55 -10.52
C LYS A 602 33.34 -21.55 -9.40
N GLY A 603 33.34 -21.09 -8.15
CA GLY A 603 33.48 -21.96 -6.97
C GLY A 603 32.41 -23.06 -6.90
N ILE A 604 31.16 -22.76 -7.22
CA ILE A 604 30.07 -23.75 -7.25
C ILE A 604 30.23 -24.72 -8.44
N TYR A 605 30.44 -24.23 -9.66
CA TYR A 605 30.23 -25.02 -10.87
C TYR A 605 31.50 -25.63 -11.48
N GLU A 606 32.67 -24.98 -11.40
CA GLU A 606 33.91 -25.50 -12.00
C GLU A 606 34.40 -26.80 -11.34
N PRO A 607 34.31 -27.00 -9.99
CA PRO A 607 34.60 -28.29 -9.36
C PRO A 607 33.67 -29.44 -9.81
N GLN A 608 32.50 -29.13 -10.38
CA GLN A 608 31.58 -30.11 -10.97
C GLN A 608 31.90 -30.39 -12.46
N GLY A 609 32.98 -29.82 -13.00
CA GLY A 609 33.35 -29.90 -14.42
C GLY A 609 32.54 -28.96 -15.32
N ILE A 610 31.81 -27.99 -14.75
CA ILE A 610 30.93 -27.07 -15.49
C ILE A 610 31.64 -25.72 -15.62
N GLU A 611 32.24 -25.48 -16.79
CA GLU A 611 32.84 -24.19 -17.16
C GLU A 611 31.81 -23.05 -17.06
N VAL A 612 32.13 -22.01 -16.28
CA VAL A 612 31.33 -20.79 -16.14
C VAL A 612 31.83 -19.74 -17.13
N PRO A 613 31.07 -19.45 -18.21
CA PRO A 613 31.48 -18.45 -19.20
C PRO A 613 31.31 -17.03 -18.66
N GLU A 614 32.11 -16.09 -19.19
CA GLU A 614 31.92 -14.67 -18.93
C GLU A 614 30.56 -14.14 -19.42
N PRO A 615 29.93 -13.17 -18.74
CA PRO A 615 28.64 -12.63 -19.11
C PRO A 615 28.74 -11.69 -20.32
N ILE A 616 27.80 -11.82 -21.25
CA ILE A 616 27.62 -10.95 -22.42
C ILE A 616 27.28 -9.52 -21.99
N GLN A 617 26.42 -9.39 -20.97
CA GLN A 617 25.98 -8.10 -20.46
C GLN A 617 25.63 -8.23 -18.98
N THR A 618 25.97 -7.22 -18.19
CA THR A 618 25.67 -7.15 -16.76
C THR A 618 24.98 -5.83 -16.38
N VAL A 619 24.21 -5.86 -15.29
CA VAL A 619 23.53 -4.68 -14.72
C VAL A 619 23.46 -4.80 -13.21
N CYS A 620 24.14 -3.91 -12.48
CA CYS A 620 23.93 -3.73 -11.05
C CYS A 620 22.81 -2.70 -10.81
N THR A 621 21.94 -2.93 -9.82
CA THR A 621 20.97 -1.92 -9.38
C THR A 621 21.53 -1.06 -8.26
N ARG A 622 20.97 0.16 -8.14
CA ARG A 622 21.37 1.18 -7.17
C ARG A 622 20.12 1.91 -6.65
N TRP A 623 19.22 1.16 -6.00
CA TRP A 623 17.91 1.68 -5.59
C TRP A 623 18.00 2.74 -4.46
N GLY A 624 19.05 2.71 -3.65
CA GLY A 624 19.28 3.66 -2.56
C GLY A 624 19.73 5.04 -3.06
N SER A 625 20.60 5.08 -4.07
CA SER A 625 21.06 6.33 -4.70
C SER A 625 20.18 6.80 -5.89
N ASP A 626 19.18 6.02 -6.30
CA ASP A 626 18.16 6.44 -7.28
C ASP A 626 17.27 7.55 -6.70
N THR A 627 17.44 8.79 -7.19
CA THR A 627 16.73 9.99 -6.72
C THR A 627 15.21 9.98 -6.93
N PHE A 628 14.68 9.00 -7.66
CA PHE A 628 13.24 8.75 -7.82
C PHE A 628 12.80 7.49 -7.05
N SER A 629 13.55 7.11 -6.01
CA SER A 629 13.24 5.99 -5.12
C SER A 629 13.76 6.20 -3.69
N PHE A 630 15.06 6.47 -3.53
CA PHE A 630 15.81 6.51 -2.25
C PHE A 630 15.63 5.25 -1.38
N GLY A 631 15.67 4.08 -2.01
CA GLY A 631 15.41 2.76 -1.40
C GLY A 631 14.47 1.89 -2.24
N SER A 632 14.19 0.70 -1.75
CA SER A 632 13.44 -0.35 -2.47
C SER A 632 11.97 -0.39 -2.09
N TYR A 633 11.61 -0.60 -0.82
CA TYR A 633 10.21 -0.62 -0.35
C TYR A 633 10.08 -0.38 1.15
N SER A 634 8.86 -0.11 1.62
CA SER A 634 8.57 0.14 3.03
C SER A 634 8.62 -1.15 3.88
N ASN A 635 8.85 -1.00 5.19
CA ASN A 635 8.68 -2.04 6.20
C ASN A 635 8.31 -1.42 7.55
N VAL A 636 7.84 -2.24 8.50
CA VAL A 636 7.45 -1.76 9.83
C VAL A 636 8.66 -1.71 10.74
N ALA A 637 9.26 -0.52 10.85
CA ALA A 637 10.40 -0.28 11.74
C ALA A 637 9.97 -0.23 13.22
N VAL A 638 10.92 -0.41 14.14
CA VAL A 638 10.72 -0.19 15.59
C VAL A 638 10.08 1.19 15.84
N GLY A 639 9.06 1.23 16.70
CA GLY A 639 8.28 2.44 16.97
C GLY A 639 7.29 2.87 15.88
N ALA A 640 7.15 2.11 14.78
CA ALA A 640 6.13 2.27 13.75
C ALA A 640 5.08 1.14 13.82
N SER A 641 3.92 1.33 13.18
CA SER A 641 2.86 0.30 13.11
C SER A 641 2.10 0.32 11.77
N GLY A 642 1.19 -0.64 11.59
CA GLY A 642 0.28 -0.67 10.43
C GLY A 642 -0.55 0.62 10.26
N ASP A 643 -0.88 1.31 11.37
CA ASP A 643 -1.63 2.57 11.34
C ASP A 643 -0.89 3.69 10.57
N ASP A 644 0.44 3.65 10.50
CA ASP A 644 1.21 4.66 9.77
C ASP A 644 1.01 4.58 8.25
N TYR A 645 0.66 3.40 7.71
CA TYR A 645 0.28 3.23 6.29
C TYR A 645 -1.07 3.89 6.00
N ASP A 646 -2.02 3.74 6.92
CA ASP A 646 -3.36 4.35 6.82
C ASP A 646 -3.24 5.88 6.95
N ILE A 647 -2.44 6.36 7.92
CA ILE A 647 -2.07 7.78 8.05
C ILE A 647 -1.43 8.31 6.76
N LEU A 648 -0.55 7.53 6.10
CA LEU A 648 0.09 7.98 4.88
C LEU A 648 -0.89 8.02 3.68
N ALA A 649 -1.93 7.18 3.67
CA ALA A 649 -3.03 7.24 2.69
C ALA A 649 -3.92 8.49 2.83
N GLU A 650 -4.11 9.04 4.05
CA GLU A 650 -5.08 10.14 4.32
C GLU A 650 -4.99 11.32 3.33
N SER A 651 -6.10 11.68 2.69
CA SER A 651 -6.16 12.84 1.79
C SER A 651 -6.11 14.16 2.55
N VAL A 652 -5.40 15.16 2.03
CA VAL A 652 -5.21 16.48 2.66
C VAL A 652 -5.84 17.62 1.85
N GLY A 653 -5.98 18.79 2.49
CA GLY A 653 -6.57 19.97 1.85
C GLY A 653 -8.06 19.81 1.51
N ASP A 654 -8.84 19.18 2.39
CA ASP A 654 -10.24 18.78 2.13
C ASP A 654 -10.38 17.85 0.90
N GLY A 655 -9.49 16.86 0.77
CA GLY A 655 -9.47 15.93 -0.37
C GLY A 655 -9.04 16.61 -1.67
N ARG A 656 -8.07 17.52 -1.64
CA ARG A 656 -7.46 18.13 -2.84
C ARG A 656 -6.18 17.42 -3.26
N LEU A 657 -5.45 16.87 -2.29
CA LEU A 657 -4.25 16.07 -2.51
C LEU A 657 -4.42 14.69 -1.83
N PHE A 658 -4.29 13.62 -2.61
CA PHE A 658 -4.43 12.23 -2.19
C PHE A 658 -3.09 11.50 -2.28
N PHE A 659 -2.97 10.32 -1.64
CA PHE A 659 -1.73 9.55 -1.58
C PHE A 659 -1.99 8.07 -1.92
N ALA A 660 -1.23 7.53 -2.86
CA ALA A 660 -1.22 6.10 -3.20
C ALA A 660 0.22 5.57 -3.36
N GLY A 661 0.40 4.26 -3.44
CA GLY A 661 1.68 3.56 -3.43
C GLY A 661 1.70 2.45 -2.37
N GLU A 662 2.70 1.56 -2.42
CA GLU A 662 2.80 0.45 -1.45
C GLU A 662 2.87 0.93 0.00
N ALA A 663 3.60 2.01 0.28
CA ALA A 663 3.65 2.65 1.60
C ALA A 663 2.32 3.32 2.05
N THR A 664 1.22 3.14 1.32
CA THR A 664 -0.12 3.63 1.69
C THR A 664 -1.15 2.51 1.84
N ASN A 665 -0.73 1.25 1.88
CA ASN A 665 -1.62 0.10 1.89
C ASN A 665 -1.24 -0.89 3.00
N ARG A 666 -1.84 -0.72 4.19
CA ARG A 666 -1.56 -1.53 5.38
C ARG A 666 -1.70 -3.04 5.18
N ARG A 667 -2.69 -3.49 4.41
CA ARG A 667 -2.94 -4.92 4.17
C ARG A 667 -1.97 -5.52 3.15
N TYR A 668 -1.30 -4.67 2.37
CA TYR A 668 -0.42 -5.07 1.26
C TYR A 668 0.75 -4.08 1.09
N PRO A 669 1.59 -3.86 2.13
CA PRO A 669 2.77 -3.01 2.04
C PRO A 669 3.81 -3.65 1.12
N ALA A 670 4.87 -2.91 0.77
CA ALA A 670 5.99 -3.33 -0.09
C ALA A 670 5.69 -3.86 -1.53
N THR A 671 4.48 -4.33 -1.83
CA THR A 671 4.18 -5.16 -3.00
C THR A 671 3.75 -4.38 -4.24
N MET A 672 3.96 -5.02 -5.40
CA MET A 672 3.41 -4.52 -6.68
C MET A 672 1.88 -4.46 -6.68
N HIS A 673 1.23 -5.46 -6.06
CA HIS A 673 -0.23 -5.54 -6.05
C HIS A 673 -0.85 -4.54 -5.04
N GLY A 674 -0.23 -4.32 -3.89
CA GLY A 674 -0.67 -3.31 -2.93
C GLY A 674 -0.57 -1.89 -3.47
N ALA A 675 0.51 -1.59 -4.22
CA ALA A 675 0.61 -0.36 -5.00
C ALA A 675 -0.54 -0.24 -6.02
N PHE A 676 -0.82 -1.28 -6.82
CA PHE A 676 -1.93 -1.27 -7.78
C PHE A 676 -3.30 -1.03 -7.11
N LEU A 677 -3.59 -1.75 -6.02
CA LEU A 677 -4.84 -1.60 -5.24
C LEU A 677 -5.00 -0.20 -4.65
N SER A 678 -3.94 0.40 -4.10
CA SER A 678 -3.99 1.78 -3.57
C SER A 678 -4.34 2.81 -4.67
N GLY A 679 -3.96 2.55 -5.92
CA GLY A 679 -4.34 3.39 -7.07
C GLY A 679 -5.84 3.31 -7.38
N LEU A 680 -6.44 2.12 -7.32
CA LEU A 680 -7.88 1.95 -7.49
C LEU A 680 -8.66 2.59 -6.32
N ARG A 681 -8.19 2.40 -5.09
CA ARG A 681 -8.74 3.02 -3.88
C ARG A 681 -8.78 4.54 -3.99
N GLU A 682 -7.68 5.18 -4.37
CA GLU A 682 -7.69 6.64 -4.52
C GLU A 682 -8.50 7.13 -5.73
N ALA A 683 -8.56 6.39 -6.84
CA ALA A 683 -9.48 6.74 -7.93
C ALA A 683 -10.95 6.75 -7.46
N ALA A 684 -11.35 5.79 -6.61
CA ALA A 684 -12.66 5.76 -5.97
C ALA A 684 -12.87 6.96 -5.03
N ASN A 685 -11.92 7.21 -4.12
CA ASN A 685 -11.97 8.31 -3.15
C ASN A 685 -12.06 9.68 -3.83
N MET A 686 -11.26 9.89 -4.88
CA MET A 686 -11.28 11.11 -5.71
C MET A 686 -12.61 11.28 -6.46
N SER A 687 -13.16 10.18 -7.01
CA SER A 687 -14.47 10.19 -7.68
C SER A 687 -15.60 10.57 -6.71
N HIS A 688 -15.62 9.98 -5.51
CA HIS A 688 -16.56 10.30 -4.45
C HIS A 688 -16.42 11.75 -3.96
N ARG A 689 -15.21 12.23 -3.67
CA ARG A 689 -14.96 13.62 -3.23
C ARG A 689 -15.32 14.64 -4.31
N SER A 690 -15.13 14.31 -5.59
CA SER A 690 -15.59 15.13 -6.72
C SER A 690 -17.13 15.22 -6.78
N ALA A 691 -17.82 14.08 -6.62
CA ALA A 691 -19.28 14.04 -6.57
C ALA A 691 -19.85 14.85 -5.39
N MET A 692 -19.28 14.68 -4.18
CA MET A 692 -19.72 15.40 -2.97
C MET A 692 -19.57 16.92 -3.08
N ARG A 693 -18.50 17.42 -3.73
CA ARG A 693 -18.37 18.87 -4.03
C ARG A 693 -19.32 19.36 -5.12
N SER A 694 -19.82 18.46 -5.97
CA SER A 694 -20.73 18.79 -7.07
C SER A 694 -22.20 18.75 -6.64
N SER A 695 -22.54 17.98 -5.61
CA SER A 695 -23.88 17.88 -5.03
C SER A 695 -24.16 18.92 -3.92
N GLN A 696 -23.12 19.48 -3.28
CA GLN A 696 -23.30 20.63 -2.41
C GLN A 696 -23.90 21.82 -3.19
N PRO A 697 -24.98 22.45 -2.69
CA PRO A 697 -25.60 23.55 -3.40
C PRO A 697 -24.61 24.71 -3.51
N LYS A 698 -24.42 25.21 -4.74
CA LYS A 698 -23.68 26.45 -4.99
C LYS A 698 -24.46 27.62 -4.38
N VAL A 699 -24.20 27.91 -3.11
CA VAL A 699 -24.44 29.25 -2.55
C VAL A 699 -23.73 30.22 -3.49
N GLU A 700 -24.48 31.09 -4.14
CA GLU A 700 -23.93 31.98 -5.15
C GLU A 700 -22.79 32.80 -4.55
N LYS A 701 -21.59 32.73 -5.16
CA LYS A 701 -20.44 33.57 -4.78
C LYS A 701 -20.67 35.02 -5.22
N THR A 702 -21.70 35.68 -4.68
CA THR A 702 -21.59 37.11 -4.38
C THR A 702 -20.34 37.29 -3.52
N GLN A 703 -19.46 38.21 -3.94
CA GLN A 703 -18.14 38.38 -3.33
C GLN A 703 -18.26 38.97 -1.91
N SER A 704 -18.55 38.12 -0.91
CA SER A 704 -18.60 38.50 0.50
C SER A 704 -17.33 38.06 1.24
N ARG A 705 -16.76 38.98 2.02
CA ARG A 705 -15.56 38.73 2.86
C ARG A 705 -15.90 37.96 4.14
N SER A 706 -16.78 36.96 4.05
CA SER A 706 -17.52 36.38 5.16
C SER A 706 -16.81 35.21 5.86
N ALA A 707 -16.00 34.41 5.16
CA ALA A 707 -15.30 33.27 5.75
C ALA A 707 -14.32 33.67 6.87
N GLN A 708 -13.46 34.67 6.65
CA GLN A 708 -12.64 35.26 7.73
C GLN A 708 -13.48 35.97 8.81
N SER A 709 -14.68 36.45 8.49
CA SER A 709 -15.53 37.17 9.43
C SER A 709 -16.00 36.26 10.58
N CYS A 710 -16.59 35.10 10.28
CA CYS A 710 -17.19 34.23 11.30
C CYS A 710 -16.21 33.65 12.35
N ALA A 711 -14.91 33.61 12.04
CA ALA A 711 -13.86 33.27 12.99
C ALA A 711 -13.64 34.39 14.02
N SER A 712 -13.51 35.64 13.58
CA SER A 712 -13.40 36.80 14.48
C SER A 712 -14.65 36.99 15.35
N ILE A 713 -15.85 36.72 14.78
CA ILE A 713 -17.13 37.02 15.43
C ILE A 713 -17.32 36.25 16.74
N LEU A 714 -17.04 34.95 16.80
CA LEU A 714 -17.27 34.21 18.04
C LEU A 714 -16.25 34.59 19.12
N THR A 715 -15.01 34.91 18.73
CA THR A 715 -13.98 35.43 19.63
C THR A 715 -14.35 36.81 20.19
N ASP A 716 -14.93 37.70 19.38
CA ASP A 716 -15.46 38.99 19.84
C ASP A 716 -16.66 38.82 20.78
N LEU A 717 -17.57 37.87 20.53
CA LEU A 717 -18.72 37.60 21.40
C LEU A 717 -18.28 37.13 22.79
N PHE A 718 -17.35 36.18 22.86
CA PHE A 718 -16.81 35.66 24.13
C PHE A 718 -15.73 36.55 24.79
N ARG A 719 -15.54 37.78 24.32
CA ARG A 719 -14.81 38.83 25.06
C ARG A 719 -15.66 39.44 26.19
N ASP A 720 -16.98 39.33 26.10
CA ASP A 720 -17.96 39.86 27.05
C ASP A 720 -19.12 38.85 27.20
N PRO A 721 -18.93 37.73 27.93
CA PRO A 721 -19.94 36.68 28.05
C PRO A 721 -21.13 37.12 28.91
N ASP A 722 -22.33 36.62 28.60
CA ASP A 722 -23.54 36.93 29.38
C ASP A 722 -23.54 36.22 30.75
N LEU A 723 -22.76 35.15 30.91
CA LEU A 723 -22.51 34.46 32.16
C LEU A 723 -21.14 33.77 32.13
N GLU A 724 -20.38 33.81 33.24
CA GLU A 724 -19.05 33.16 33.34
C GLU A 724 -18.84 32.59 34.74
N PHE A 725 -18.23 31.39 34.82
CA PHE A 725 -17.92 30.69 36.07
C PHE A 725 -16.82 29.65 35.85
N GLY A 726 -15.67 29.82 36.51
CA GLY A 726 -14.52 28.92 36.32
C GLY A 726 -14.02 28.96 34.87
N SER A 727 -13.76 27.80 34.28
CA SER A 727 -13.40 27.63 32.86
C SER A 727 -14.56 27.82 31.87
N PHE A 728 -15.79 28.08 32.35
CA PHE A 728 -17.01 28.12 31.53
C PHE A 728 -17.49 29.55 31.26
N SER A 729 -17.70 29.88 29.98
CA SER A 729 -18.34 31.14 29.53
C SER A 729 -19.59 30.82 28.71
N VAL A 730 -20.65 31.63 28.81
CA VAL A 730 -21.92 31.44 28.10
C VAL A 730 -22.30 32.70 27.32
N ILE A 731 -22.85 32.51 26.12
CA ILE A 731 -23.60 33.55 25.39
C ILE A 731 -25.05 33.06 25.24
N PHE A 732 -26.02 33.85 25.68
CA PHE A 732 -27.43 33.49 25.55
C PHE A 732 -27.99 33.81 24.16
N GLY A 733 -29.03 33.06 23.77
CA GLY A 733 -29.85 33.41 22.61
C GLY A 733 -30.64 34.70 22.82
N LYS A 734 -31.29 35.16 21.74
CA LYS A 734 -32.07 36.41 21.71
C LYS A 734 -33.16 36.49 22.79
N ASP A 735 -33.87 35.39 23.03
CA ASP A 735 -35.01 35.33 23.93
C ASP A 735 -34.61 34.64 25.24
N LEU A 736 -34.84 35.28 26.39
CA LEU A 736 -34.50 34.76 27.73
C LEU A 736 -35.47 33.69 28.26
N ASP A 737 -36.11 32.93 27.36
CA ASP A 737 -36.88 31.73 27.72
C ASP A 737 -35.91 30.68 28.32
N PRO A 738 -36.24 30.02 29.46
CA PRO A 738 -35.47 28.91 30.00
C PRO A 738 -35.10 27.81 28.99
N LYS A 739 -35.92 27.61 27.95
CA LYS A 739 -35.72 26.65 26.86
C LYS A 739 -34.88 27.17 25.69
N SER A 740 -34.65 28.48 25.58
CA SER A 740 -33.82 29.05 24.51
C SER A 740 -32.42 28.47 24.52
N THR A 741 -31.89 28.17 23.35
CA THR A 741 -30.52 27.67 23.21
C THR A 741 -29.50 28.79 23.44
N ALA A 742 -28.43 28.45 24.15
CA ALA A 742 -27.27 29.25 24.48
C ALA A 742 -26.00 28.55 23.99
N ILE A 743 -24.95 29.33 23.73
CA ILE A 743 -23.64 28.83 23.30
C ILE A 743 -22.72 28.78 24.53
N LEU A 744 -22.29 27.59 24.91
CA LEU A 744 -21.29 27.38 25.95
C LEU A 744 -19.89 27.34 25.32
N ARG A 745 -18.92 28.00 25.96
CA ARG A 745 -17.47 27.82 25.77
C ARG A 745 -16.88 27.21 27.04
N VAL A 746 -16.00 26.23 26.89
CA VAL A 746 -15.10 25.75 27.93
C VAL A 746 -13.67 26.07 27.52
N THR A 747 -12.91 26.71 28.40
CA THR A 747 -11.53 27.15 28.16
C THR A 747 -10.56 26.34 29.02
N PHE A 748 -9.73 25.51 28.39
CA PHE A 748 -8.65 24.82 29.06
C PHE A 748 -7.35 25.62 28.92
N SER A 749 -6.88 26.16 30.04
CA SER A 749 -5.57 26.79 30.17
C SER A 749 -4.52 25.78 30.64
N GLY A 750 -3.25 26.03 30.30
CA GLY A 750 -2.12 25.23 30.81
C GLY A 750 -1.91 25.45 32.31
N PRO A 751 -1.29 24.50 33.03
CA PRO A 751 -1.12 24.57 34.47
C PRO A 751 -0.24 25.78 34.88
N GLN A 752 -0.84 26.76 35.56
CA GLN A 752 -0.06 27.75 36.30
C GLN A 752 0.52 27.11 37.57
N ASN A 753 1.82 27.32 37.81
CA ASN A 753 2.52 26.80 38.98
C ASN A 753 1.83 27.23 40.28
N ARG A 754 1.20 26.27 40.96
CA ARG A 754 0.84 26.34 42.38
C ARG A 754 1.33 25.08 43.09
N THR A 755 1.69 25.25 44.35
CA THR A 755 2.45 24.28 45.14
C THR A 755 1.70 22.99 45.47
N GLN A 756 2.48 21.97 45.83
CA GLN A 756 2.03 20.64 46.25
C GLN A 756 0.94 20.68 47.34
N GLU A 757 -0.04 19.78 47.24
CA GLU A 757 -0.54 18.99 48.37
C GLU A 757 -1.47 17.84 47.89
N GLY A 758 -1.53 16.74 48.66
CA GLY A 758 -2.80 16.00 48.82
C GLY A 758 -3.21 14.88 47.85
N LEU A 759 -2.54 13.72 47.93
CA LEU A 759 -3.15 12.38 48.10
C LEU A 759 -4.01 11.67 47.00
N LYS A 760 -3.69 10.36 46.90
CA LYS A 760 -4.51 9.17 46.55
C LYS A 760 -4.80 8.80 45.09
N HIS A 761 -4.51 7.52 44.81
CA HIS A 761 -5.04 6.71 43.71
C HIS A 761 -6.52 6.36 43.97
N ASP A 762 -7.32 6.34 42.91
CA ASP A 762 -8.51 5.49 42.81
C ASP A 762 -8.82 5.15 41.34
N GLN A 763 -9.76 4.22 41.10
CA GLN A 763 -9.87 3.51 39.81
C GLN A 763 -10.73 4.16 38.71
N GLN A 764 -10.37 3.83 37.45
CA GLN A 764 -11.19 3.78 36.22
C GLN A 764 -12.17 4.93 35.89
N HIS A 765 -11.85 5.71 34.84
CA HIS A 765 -12.81 6.05 33.76
C HIS A 765 -12.07 6.43 32.46
N SER A 766 -12.51 5.88 31.32
CA SER A 766 -11.76 5.86 30.05
C SER A 766 -11.36 7.24 29.50
N ASN A 767 -12.23 8.23 29.66
CA ASN A 767 -12.04 9.57 29.06
C ASN A 767 -10.83 10.34 29.65
N LYS A 768 -10.36 10.02 30.87
CA LYS A 768 -9.32 10.82 31.55
C LYS A 768 -7.96 10.72 30.87
N LEU A 769 -7.63 9.58 30.25
CA LEU A 769 -6.40 9.40 29.47
C LEU A 769 -6.45 10.21 28.16
N LEU A 770 -7.58 10.16 27.45
CA LEU A 770 -7.81 10.94 26.23
C LEU A 770 -7.67 12.46 26.49
N PHE A 771 -8.21 12.95 27.61
CA PHE A 771 -8.05 14.36 28.00
C PHE A 771 -6.61 14.71 28.38
N GLN A 772 -5.88 13.84 29.08
CA GLN A 772 -4.45 14.06 29.37
C GLN A 772 -3.58 14.06 28.09
N GLN A 773 -3.87 13.19 27.13
CA GLN A 773 -3.21 13.16 25.82
C GLN A 773 -3.53 14.42 25.00
N LEU A 774 -4.78 14.88 24.98
CA LEU A 774 -5.16 16.15 24.35
C LEU A 774 -4.47 17.36 25.03
N GLN A 775 -4.32 17.33 26.36
CA GLN A 775 -3.71 18.43 27.11
C GLN A 775 -2.18 18.47 26.99
N SER A 776 -1.51 17.32 26.87
CA SER A 776 -0.06 17.28 26.62
C SER A 776 0.29 17.72 25.19
N HIS A 777 -0.51 17.30 24.20
CA HIS A 777 -0.28 17.58 22.77
C HIS A 777 -0.44 19.07 22.39
N PHE A 778 -1.04 19.91 23.25
CA PHE A 778 -1.32 21.33 22.99
C PHE A 778 -0.45 22.34 23.76
N ASN A 779 0.57 21.91 24.52
CA ASN A 779 1.41 22.79 25.35
C ASN A 779 2.45 23.62 24.54
N GLN A 780 1.98 24.47 23.62
CA GLN A 780 2.71 25.60 23.05
C GLN A 780 1.85 26.88 23.05
N GLN A 781 1.65 27.45 24.24
CA GLN A 781 1.13 28.81 24.48
C GLN A 781 -0.18 29.22 23.78
N GLN A 782 -1.18 28.33 23.69
CA GLN A 782 -2.56 28.73 23.32
C GLN A 782 -3.59 28.08 24.26
N GLU A 783 -4.64 28.84 24.61
CA GLU A 783 -5.78 28.33 25.37
C GLU A 783 -6.69 27.49 24.44
N LEU A 784 -7.06 26.28 24.89
CA LEU A 784 -7.94 25.41 24.12
C LEU A 784 -9.41 25.75 24.43
N HIS A 785 -10.09 26.42 23.50
CA HIS A 785 -11.52 26.67 23.58
C HIS A 785 -12.33 25.59 22.82
N VAL A 786 -13.18 24.86 23.55
CA VAL A 786 -14.22 23.98 22.98
C VAL A 786 -15.61 24.54 23.30
N TYR A 787 -16.60 24.12 22.52
CA TYR A 787 -17.93 24.72 22.55
C TYR A 787 -19.03 23.65 22.52
N THR A 788 -20.24 24.01 22.95
CA THR A 788 -21.45 23.21 22.70
C THR A 788 -22.71 24.09 22.79
N LEU A 789 -23.87 23.50 22.49
CA LEU A 789 -25.18 24.15 22.62
C LEU A 789 -25.97 23.51 23.76
N ILE A 790 -26.48 24.34 24.67
CA ILE A 790 -27.31 23.95 25.83
C ILE A 790 -28.51 24.89 25.94
N SER A 791 -29.50 24.61 26.79
CA SER A 791 -30.54 25.60 27.10
C SER A 791 -30.06 26.66 28.11
N THR A 792 -30.72 27.82 28.12
CA THR A 792 -30.53 28.88 29.12
C THR A 792 -30.72 28.35 30.55
N GLN A 793 -31.70 27.45 30.76
CA GLN A 793 -31.88 26.75 32.04
C GLN A 793 -30.68 25.86 32.39
N GLN A 794 -30.21 25.02 31.45
CA GLN A 794 -29.06 24.14 31.67
C GLN A 794 -27.78 24.93 31.99
N ALA A 795 -27.59 26.10 31.38
CA ALA A 795 -26.45 26.99 31.68
C ALA A 795 -26.51 27.54 33.12
N LEU A 796 -27.71 27.85 33.62
CA LEU A 796 -27.91 28.30 35.00
C LEU A 796 -27.77 27.15 36.01
N GLU A 797 -28.30 25.95 35.68
CA GLU A 797 -28.12 24.75 36.51
C GLU A 797 -26.63 24.37 36.63
N LEU A 798 -25.87 24.43 35.53
CA LEU A 798 -24.44 24.13 35.48
C LEU A 798 -23.60 25.05 36.37
N ARG A 799 -24.00 26.33 36.52
CA ARG A 799 -23.34 27.30 37.40
C ARG A 799 -23.41 26.88 38.87
N GLU A 800 -24.58 26.42 39.32
CA GLU A 800 -24.84 26.05 40.71
C GLU A 800 -24.21 24.70 41.12
N VAL A 801 -23.65 23.95 40.17
CA VAL A 801 -22.87 22.74 40.44
C VAL A 801 -21.64 23.09 41.28
N ARG A 802 -21.55 22.44 42.46
CA ARG A 802 -20.43 22.55 43.40
C ARG A 802 -19.40 21.45 43.13
N GLY A 803 -18.16 21.65 43.60
CA GLY A 803 -17.04 20.73 43.35
C GLY A 803 -16.09 21.17 42.23
N GLY A 804 -16.19 22.42 41.77
CA GLY A 804 -15.28 22.98 40.77
C GLY A 804 -15.53 22.49 39.35
N ASP A 805 -14.57 22.76 38.47
CA ASP A 805 -14.79 22.65 37.03
C ASP A 805 -14.73 21.20 36.50
N GLU A 806 -14.04 20.29 37.20
CA GLU A 806 -14.11 18.84 36.90
C GLU A 806 -15.52 18.30 37.15
N MET A 807 -16.18 18.69 38.25
CA MET A 807 -17.56 18.29 38.53
C MET A 807 -18.59 18.95 37.60
N ARG A 808 -18.33 20.17 37.11
CA ARG A 808 -19.14 20.80 36.05
C ARG A 808 -18.98 20.10 34.71
N LEU A 809 -17.75 19.78 34.32
CA LEU A 809 -17.46 19.06 33.08
C LEU A 809 -18.11 17.66 33.08
N ASN A 810 -18.02 16.94 34.21
CA ASN A 810 -18.71 15.67 34.43
C ASN A 810 -20.25 15.83 34.32
N HIS A 811 -20.84 16.82 35.00
CA HIS A 811 -22.27 17.11 34.89
C HIS A 811 -22.71 17.44 33.46
N LEU A 812 -21.89 18.17 32.70
CA LEU A 812 -22.15 18.53 31.31
C LEU A 812 -22.14 17.30 30.39
N CYS A 813 -21.12 16.45 30.49
CA CYS A 813 -20.97 15.30 29.60
C CYS A 813 -21.85 14.10 30.00
N GLU A 814 -21.80 13.66 31.26
CA GLU A 814 -22.47 12.43 31.71
C GLU A 814 -23.94 12.66 32.09
N LYS A 815 -24.29 13.82 32.68
CA LYS A 815 -25.66 14.09 33.15
C LYS A 815 -26.53 14.86 32.15
N LEU A 816 -25.95 15.80 31.39
CA LEU A 816 -26.66 16.51 30.31
C LEU A 816 -26.46 15.84 28.93
N GLY A 817 -25.54 14.87 28.80
CA GLY A 817 -25.33 14.08 27.59
C GLY A 817 -24.73 14.85 26.42
N VAL A 818 -24.26 16.10 26.61
CA VAL A 818 -23.81 16.96 25.51
C VAL A 818 -22.33 16.75 25.19
N LYS A 819 -22.05 16.62 23.88
CA LYS A 819 -20.67 16.54 23.37
C LYS A 819 -20.08 17.95 23.22
N LEU A 820 -18.85 18.12 23.68
CA LEU A 820 -18.03 19.29 23.40
C LEU A 820 -17.37 19.14 22.03
N VAL A 821 -17.35 20.23 21.25
CA VAL A 821 -16.82 20.25 19.88
C VAL A 821 -15.92 21.46 19.66
N GLY A 822 -14.91 21.31 18.79
CA GLY A 822 -14.17 22.47 18.27
C GLY A 822 -15.10 23.40 17.46
N ARG A 823 -14.71 24.67 17.28
CA ARG A 823 -15.53 25.74 16.65
C ARG A 823 -16.30 25.33 15.39
N LYS A 824 -15.71 24.49 14.51
CA LYS A 824 -16.31 24.03 13.24
C LYS A 824 -17.42 22.98 13.42
N GLY A 825 -17.47 22.28 14.56
CA GLY A 825 -18.45 21.23 14.85
C GLY A 825 -19.81 21.73 15.37
N LEU A 826 -19.95 23.03 15.66
CA LEU A 826 -21.21 23.61 16.16
C LEU A 826 -22.36 23.63 15.11
N GLY A 827 -22.04 23.45 13.83
CA GLY A 827 -23.01 23.30 12.74
C GLY A 827 -23.80 24.58 12.35
N PRO A 828 -24.65 24.50 11.31
CA PRO A 828 -25.30 25.67 10.72
C PRO A 828 -26.24 26.43 11.66
N SER A 829 -26.91 25.72 12.58
CA SER A 829 -27.82 26.32 13.57
C SER A 829 -27.09 27.30 14.49
N ALA A 830 -25.85 26.99 14.87
CA ALA A 830 -25.02 27.90 15.65
C ALA A 830 -24.55 29.10 14.83
N GLU A 831 -24.17 28.95 13.55
CA GLU A 831 -23.77 30.09 12.71
C GLU A 831 -24.90 31.13 12.58
N SER A 832 -26.14 30.66 12.40
CA SER A 832 -27.34 31.52 12.37
C SER A 832 -27.53 32.29 13.69
N MET A 833 -27.38 31.59 14.81
CA MET A 833 -27.47 32.15 16.16
C MET A 833 -26.36 33.18 16.43
N ILE A 834 -25.11 32.86 16.08
CA ILE A 834 -23.93 33.73 16.20
C ILE A 834 -24.10 35.02 15.39
N ALA A 835 -24.61 34.92 14.16
CA ALA A 835 -24.93 36.08 13.33
C ALA A 835 -26.04 36.94 13.95
N SER A 836 -27.10 36.31 14.45
CA SER A 836 -28.22 36.98 15.13
C SER A 836 -27.76 37.76 16.37
N ILE A 837 -27.07 37.10 17.30
CA ILE A 837 -26.56 37.71 18.54
C ILE A 837 -25.58 38.85 18.23
N LYS A 838 -24.68 38.69 17.24
CA LYS A 838 -23.80 39.79 16.82
C LYS A 838 -24.59 40.98 16.30
N SER A 839 -25.63 40.77 15.50
CA SER A 839 -26.46 41.86 14.96
C SER A 839 -27.16 42.64 16.07
N GLU A 840 -27.60 41.97 17.15
CA GLU A 840 -28.25 42.63 18.28
C GLU A 840 -27.25 43.34 19.20
N ARG A 841 -26.16 42.68 19.60
CA ARG A 841 -25.09 43.31 20.40
C ARG A 841 -24.47 44.52 19.67
N ALA A 842 -24.39 44.50 18.34
CA ALA A 842 -23.97 45.66 17.55
C ALA A 842 -24.94 46.85 17.58
N ASN A 843 -26.24 46.60 17.77
CA ASN A 843 -27.27 47.66 17.93
C ASN A 843 -27.31 48.22 19.37
N ARG A 844 -26.77 47.49 20.37
CA ARG A 844 -26.71 47.92 21.77
C ARG A 844 -25.41 48.72 22.07
N LYS A 845 -25.37 50.00 21.70
CA LYS A 845 -24.45 50.98 22.33
C LYS A 845 -25.18 51.77 23.43
N PRO A 846 -24.49 52.17 24.52
CA PRO A 846 -25.14 52.44 25.79
C PRO A 846 -25.90 53.78 25.83
N ALA A 847 -27.15 53.71 26.30
CA ALA A 847 -27.90 54.85 26.81
C ALA A 847 -27.99 54.71 28.34
N LEU A 848 -27.50 55.70 29.10
CA LEU A 848 -27.49 55.70 30.57
C LEU A 848 -28.88 55.97 31.15
N GLY A 849 -29.16 55.47 32.35
CA GLY A 849 -30.47 55.64 33.00
C GLY A 849 -30.56 55.31 34.50
N SER A 850 -29.54 55.65 35.31
CA SER A 850 -29.60 55.45 36.78
C SER A 850 -30.62 56.38 37.44
N MET A 851 -31.53 55.85 38.28
CA MET A 851 -32.39 56.69 39.12
C MET A 851 -31.81 56.94 40.52
N ALA A 852 -31.66 58.23 40.85
CA ALA A 852 -31.66 58.84 42.18
C ALA A 852 -30.61 58.41 43.24
N ARG A 853 -29.63 59.29 43.47
CA ARG A 853 -29.72 60.27 44.58
C ARG A 853 -28.91 61.55 44.28
N LYS A 854 -29.01 62.58 45.14
CA LYS A 854 -28.80 64.00 44.79
C LYS A 854 -27.45 64.61 45.23
N SER A 855 -27.15 65.76 44.60
CA SER A 855 -26.17 66.84 44.94
C SER A 855 -24.84 66.83 44.17
N GLY A 856 -24.35 67.94 43.60
CA GLY A 856 -25.00 69.25 43.43
C GLY A 856 -24.20 70.27 42.57
N ALA A 857 -24.88 71.34 42.15
CA ALA A 857 -24.34 72.64 41.68
C ALA A 857 -23.40 72.75 40.42
N SER A 858 -24.01 73.22 39.31
CA SER A 858 -23.65 74.46 38.57
C SER A 858 -22.85 74.49 37.23
N LYS A 859 -23.49 75.14 36.24
CA LYS A 859 -22.99 76.07 35.19
C LYS A 859 -21.96 75.67 34.11
N LEU A 860 -22.49 75.33 32.92
CA LEU A 860 -22.37 76.07 31.63
C LEU A 860 -21.01 76.56 31.09
N LYS A 861 -20.58 76.01 29.94
CA LYS A 861 -20.19 76.67 28.64
C LYS A 861 -19.31 75.71 27.78
N ALA A 862 -19.15 75.82 26.45
CA ALA A 862 -20.02 76.26 25.35
C ALA A 862 -19.33 76.02 23.96
N VAL A 863 -20.07 75.54 22.95
CA VAL A 863 -19.95 75.85 21.48
C VAL A 863 -18.63 75.51 20.73
N SER A 864 -18.57 75.24 19.41
CA SER A 864 -19.41 74.52 18.41
C SER A 864 -18.71 74.53 17.01
N MET A 865 -19.20 73.72 16.06
CA MET A 865 -19.03 73.85 14.58
C MET A 865 -17.64 73.63 13.92
N LYS A 866 -17.51 73.43 12.59
CA LYS A 866 -18.20 72.48 11.65
C LYS A 866 -17.62 72.57 10.20
N GLN A 867 -17.36 71.40 9.59
CA GLN A 867 -17.64 71.02 8.16
C GLN A 867 -16.95 71.66 6.92
N LYS A 868 -16.86 70.82 5.86
CA LYS A 868 -16.92 71.10 4.38
C LYS A 868 -15.69 71.70 3.68
N LEU A 869 -15.48 71.64 2.34
CA LEU A 869 -15.71 70.69 1.20
C LEU A 869 -15.33 71.48 -0.11
N VAL A 870 -14.89 70.98 -1.29
CA VAL A 870 -14.20 69.76 -1.83
C VAL A 870 -14.05 69.89 -3.38
N ARG A 871 -13.28 69.00 -4.05
CA ARG A 871 -13.27 68.58 -5.49
C ARG A 871 -12.25 69.16 -6.51
N LYS A 872 -11.77 68.23 -7.36
CA LYS A 872 -11.34 68.35 -8.78
C LYS A 872 -10.00 69.10 -9.04
N ALA A 873 -9.32 68.91 -10.19
CA ALA A 873 -9.70 68.29 -11.48
C ALA A 873 -8.65 67.31 -12.08
N LYS A 874 -8.83 66.92 -13.36
CA LYS A 874 -8.05 65.92 -14.13
C LYS A 874 -8.09 66.27 -15.63
N ILE A 875 -6.99 66.16 -16.38
CA ILE A 875 -6.90 66.30 -17.86
C ILE A 875 -5.71 65.48 -18.42
N LEU A 876 -5.71 65.19 -19.74
CA LEU A 876 -4.72 64.38 -20.48
C LEU A 876 -4.05 65.19 -21.62
N GLY A 877 -2.90 64.74 -22.12
CA GLY A 877 -2.29 65.19 -23.40
C GLY A 877 -1.14 64.28 -23.88
N LYS A 878 -1.01 64.01 -25.18
CA LYS A 878 -0.01 63.12 -25.82
C LYS A 878 0.95 63.89 -26.75
N SER A 879 2.15 63.36 -27.01
CA SER A 879 2.72 63.24 -28.38
C SER A 879 3.91 62.23 -28.45
N PHE A 880 4.30 61.86 -29.68
CA PHE A 880 5.47 61.05 -30.07
C PHE A 880 6.60 62.01 -30.55
N GLY A 881 7.86 61.64 -30.83
CA GLY A 881 8.61 60.37 -30.75
C GLY A 881 9.88 60.37 -31.65
N LEU A 882 10.67 59.28 -31.61
CA LEU A 882 11.87 58.96 -32.42
C LEU A 882 13.23 59.64 -32.09
N GLY A 883 14.30 58.83 -32.19
CA GLY A 883 15.71 59.09 -31.86
C GLY A 883 16.37 57.76 -31.45
N GLY A 884 17.61 57.45 -31.85
CA GLY A 884 18.11 56.05 -31.86
C GLY A 884 19.48 55.76 -31.23
N ASP A 885 19.75 54.44 -31.18
CA ASP A 885 21.03 53.72 -31.10
C ASP A 885 21.88 53.56 -29.80
N ILE A 886 22.07 52.26 -29.48
CA ILE A 886 23.34 51.55 -29.16
C ILE A 886 23.90 51.50 -27.71
N THR A 887 24.48 50.32 -27.42
CA THR A 887 25.35 49.86 -26.29
C THR A 887 24.76 49.51 -24.90
N ARG A 888 25.03 48.26 -24.51
CA ARG A 888 25.20 47.76 -23.12
C ARG A 888 26.68 48.00 -22.69
N GLN A 889 27.16 47.76 -21.46
CA GLN A 889 26.61 47.06 -20.27
C GLN A 889 27.28 47.58 -18.98
N HIS A 890 26.62 47.40 -17.82
CA HIS A 890 27.20 47.65 -16.48
C HIS A 890 27.53 46.34 -15.74
N VAL A 891 28.43 46.43 -14.74
CA VAL A 891 28.74 45.41 -13.72
C VAL A 891 28.59 46.06 -12.33
N THR A 892 28.48 45.24 -11.27
CA THR A 892 28.03 45.62 -9.90
C THR A 892 29.05 45.30 -8.78
N ASP A 893 28.95 46.00 -7.64
CA ASP A 893 29.90 45.98 -6.51
C ASP A 893 29.68 44.91 -5.41
N SER A 894 30.73 44.67 -4.59
CA SER A 894 30.75 43.90 -3.32
C SER A 894 32.13 44.07 -2.60
N ILE A 895 32.36 43.96 -1.28
CA ILE A 895 31.49 43.85 -0.07
C ILE A 895 32.31 44.09 1.24
N LEU A 896 31.75 44.79 2.26
CA LEU A 896 32.11 44.79 3.72
C LEU A 896 33.59 45.15 4.13
N GLU A 897 34.07 45.28 5.39
CA GLU A 897 33.49 45.42 6.76
C GLU A 897 34.47 46.16 7.74
N GLY A 898 34.15 46.25 9.06
CA GLY A 898 35.00 46.82 10.13
C GLY A 898 34.80 46.13 11.51
N SER A 899 35.74 46.28 12.46
CA SER A 899 36.05 45.20 13.45
C SER A 899 36.38 45.61 14.90
N GLY A 900 36.65 44.59 15.75
CA GLY A 900 37.24 44.65 17.11
C GLY A 900 36.30 44.10 18.20
N GLU A 901 36.70 43.33 19.21
CA GLU A 901 37.94 42.59 19.57
C GLU A 901 37.50 41.29 20.35
N SER A 902 38.28 40.42 21.04
CA SER A 902 39.67 40.27 21.51
C SER A 902 39.88 38.74 21.83
N SER A 903 40.90 38.13 22.46
CA SER A 903 42.25 38.42 23.02
C SER A 903 42.96 37.07 23.37
N CYS A 904 44.17 37.10 23.95
CA CYS A 904 44.97 35.97 24.51
C CYS A 904 45.69 35.01 23.54
N GLU A 905 46.84 34.48 23.98
CA GLU A 905 47.94 34.01 23.13
C GLU A 905 48.31 32.53 23.32
N LYS A 906 48.81 31.86 22.26
CA LYS A 906 50.26 31.55 22.13
C LYS A 906 50.69 30.97 20.77
N GLN A 907 51.99 31.10 20.51
CA GLN A 907 52.75 30.81 19.28
C GLN A 907 52.56 29.36 18.76
N LEU A 908 52.47 29.08 17.44
CA LEU A 908 53.42 29.33 16.31
C LEU A 908 54.72 28.51 16.38
N PRO A 909 55.40 28.17 15.26
CA PRO A 909 55.11 28.45 13.84
C PRO A 909 55.02 27.11 13.01
N ASN A 910 55.18 26.92 11.68
CA ASN A 910 55.37 27.78 10.48
C ASN A 910 55.08 26.98 9.17
N ILE A 911 55.04 27.65 7.99
CA ILE A 911 55.55 27.22 6.64
C ILE A 911 55.02 25.90 6.00
N ASP A 912 54.64 25.82 4.71
CA ASP A 912 54.53 26.76 3.56
C ASP A 912 53.26 26.34 2.75
N THR A 913 52.44 27.16 2.06
CA THR A 913 52.65 28.10 0.92
C THR A 913 53.29 27.45 -0.33
N PHE A 914 52.96 27.76 -1.60
CA PHE A 914 52.20 28.86 -2.24
C PHE A 914 51.66 28.39 -3.63
N SER A 915 50.59 29.01 -4.16
CA SER A 915 50.17 29.00 -5.60
C SER A 915 49.73 27.65 -6.22
N GLY A 916 49.03 27.60 -7.37
CA GLY A 916 48.42 28.69 -8.15
C GLY A 916 47.67 28.24 -9.42
N SER A 917 46.36 28.50 -9.45
CA SER A 917 45.52 28.91 -10.60
C SER A 917 45.65 28.25 -12.00
N VAL A 918 44.51 27.65 -12.42
CA VAL A 918 43.90 27.75 -13.78
C VAL A 918 44.65 27.14 -14.98
N GLY A 919 44.02 26.16 -15.64
CA GLY A 919 44.44 25.65 -16.95
C GLY A 919 43.52 24.56 -17.51
N SER A 920 42.42 24.95 -18.16
CA SER A 920 41.48 24.00 -18.79
C SER A 920 41.82 23.75 -20.25
N LEU A 921 41.93 22.47 -20.68
CA LEU A 921 41.27 21.86 -21.87
C LEU A 921 41.98 20.60 -22.43
N HIS A 922 41.20 19.53 -22.55
CA HIS A 922 41.19 18.51 -23.63
C HIS A 922 42.37 17.54 -23.90
N SER A 923 42.00 16.52 -24.70
CA SER A 923 42.80 15.51 -25.41
C SER A 923 43.57 14.45 -24.61
N TYR A 924 43.00 13.23 -24.61
CA TYR A 924 43.78 12.00 -24.82
C TYR A 924 44.61 12.12 -26.11
N PRO A 925 45.80 11.50 -26.19
CA PRO A 925 45.81 10.13 -26.71
C PRO A 925 46.63 9.12 -25.89
N SER A 926 46.20 7.87 -25.97
CA SER A 926 46.97 6.67 -25.60
C SER A 926 48.22 6.47 -26.46
N LEU A 927 49.28 5.85 -25.92
CA LEU A 927 49.95 4.71 -26.58
C LEU A 927 50.95 3.94 -25.68
N ASN A 928 51.17 2.69 -26.07
CA ASN A 928 51.82 1.59 -25.34
C ASN A 928 53.35 1.73 -25.12
N THR A 929 53.81 1.28 -23.95
CA THR A 929 54.88 0.26 -23.78
C THR A 929 54.88 -0.16 -22.29
N VAL A 930 54.81 -1.43 -21.86
CA VAL A 930 55.36 -2.72 -22.33
C VAL A 930 56.86 -2.86 -22.09
N ALA A 931 57.24 -2.94 -20.80
CA ALA A 931 58.32 -3.78 -20.28
C ALA A 931 58.07 -3.97 -18.75
N GLY A 932 58.28 -5.13 -18.12
CA GLY A 932 58.57 -6.45 -18.68
C GLY A 932 59.85 -7.13 -18.18
N VAL A 933 60.05 -7.26 -16.86
CA VAL A 933 60.93 -8.26 -16.20
C VAL A 933 60.52 -8.32 -14.71
N LYS A 934 60.68 -9.37 -13.90
CA LYS A 934 60.70 -10.86 -13.99
C LYS A 934 61.34 -11.32 -12.67
N VAL A 935 60.53 -11.88 -11.77
CA VAL A 935 60.83 -12.92 -10.77
C VAL A 935 62.20 -12.90 -10.05
N ALA A 936 62.14 -12.77 -8.72
CA ALA A 936 63.00 -13.50 -7.77
C ALA A 936 62.13 -13.93 -6.56
N SER A 937 62.55 -14.97 -5.83
CA SER A 937 61.78 -15.68 -4.80
C SER A 937 62.59 -15.89 -3.51
N ASN A 938 62.07 -16.70 -2.56
CA ASN A 938 62.71 -17.19 -1.32
C ASN A 938 62.77 -16.15 -0.16
N ASP A 939 62.67 -16.51 1.13
CA ASP A 939 62.25 -17.79 1.74
C ASP A 939 61.74 -17.68 3.20
N SER A 940 61.20 -18.80 3.70
CA SER A 940 60.88 -19.23 5.08
C SER A 940 61.35 -18.43 6.32
N GLY A 941 60.51 -18.39 7.39
CA GLY A 941 60.92 -17.89 8.72
C GLY A 941 59.95 -18.08 9.91
N PHE A 942 59.78 -19.30 10.41
CA PHE A 942 59.30 -19.65 11.78
C PHE A 942 60.49 -20.28 12.57
N PRO A 943 60.43 -20.61 13.89
CA PRO A 943 59.35 -20.52 14.89
C PRO A 943 59.76 -19.85 16.24
N HIS A 944 58.86 -19.79 17.26
CA HIS A 944 59.02 -20.47 18.58
C HIS A 944 57.93 -20.15 19.64
N LEU A 945 57.64 -21.18 20.47
CA LEU A 945 56.95 -21.19 21.79
C LEU A 945 58.02 -21.20 22.93
N PRO A 946 57.77 -21.23 24.28
CA PRO A 946 56.56 -21.74 24.97
C PRO A 946 56.16 -21.22 26.40
N ASP A 947 55.08 -21.81 26.93
CA ASP A 947 54.82 -22.35 28.31
C ASP A 947 54.47 -21.55 29.60
N SER A 948 53.38 -22.05 30.24
CA SER A 948 53.13 -22.22 31.71
C SER A 948 52.66 -21.00 32.56
N THR A 949 52.09 -21.14 33.79
CA THR A 949 51.80 -22.32 34.66
C THR A 949 50.63 -22.09 35.68
N VAL A 950 49.83 -23.14 35.95
CA VAL A 950 49.23 -23.61 37.25
C VAL A 950 48.41 -22.71 38.22
N GLY A 951 47.24 -23.23 38.66
CA GLY A 951 46.67 -23.10 40.03
C GLY A 951 45.42 -22.21 40.22
N THR A 952 44.48 -22.43 41.18
CA THR A 952 44.21 -23.54 42.13
C THR A 952 42.73 -23.51 42.60
N GLU A 953 42.25 -24.57 43.27
CA GLU A 953 40.97 -24.82 43.98
C GLU A 953 40.11 -23.64 44.50
N ILE A 954 38.77 -23.84 44.54
CA ILE A 954 37.88 -23.84 45.75
C ILE A 954 36.65 -24.73 45.45
N ALA A 955 36.02 -25.33 46.48
CA ALA A 955 34.92 -26.29 46.36
C ALA A 955 33.58 -25.86 47.01
N GLY A 956 32.48 -26.45 46.52
CA GLY A 956 31.29 -26.82 47.32
C GLY A 956 30.21 -25.76 47.57
N ASN A 957 28.99 -25.99 47.05
CA ASN A 957 27.95 -26.67 47.84
C ASN A 957 26.68 -26.99 47.04
N SER A 958 26.00 -28.07 47.44
CA SER A 958 24.69 -28.50 46.95
C SER A 958 23.57 -28.05 47.87
N VAL A 959 22.43 -27.62 47.32
CA VAL A 959 21.13 -27.64 48.01
C VAL A 959 20.05 -28.10 47.02
N ASP A 960 19.50 -29.29 47.25
CA ASP A 960 18.22 -29.71 46.69
C ASP A 960 17.06 -29.08 47.46
N SER A 961 15.98 -28.69 46.77
CA SER A 961 14.69 -28.43 47.43
C SER A 961 13.51 -28.71 46.49
N THR A 962 13.21 -30.00 46.29
CA THR A 962 12.01 -30.42 45.55
C THR A 962 10.75 -30.20 46.40
N VAL A 963 9.86 -29.29 45.99
CA VAL A 963 8.48 -29.23 46.47
C VAL A 963 7.56 -29.01 45.28
N GLY A 964 6.61 -29.91 45.07
CA GLY A 964 5.49 -29.71 44.16
C GLY A 964 4.18 -29.98 44.89
N THR A 965 3.12 -29.25 44.54
CA THR A 965 1.76 -29.64 44.93
C THR A 965 0.73 -29.11 43.94
N GLU A 966 0.08 -30.07 43.29
CA GLU A 966 -1.30 -30.14 42.81
C GLU A 966 -1.98 -28.98 42.04
N ILE A 967 -2.60 -29.41 40.94
CA ILE A 967 -3.48 -28.66 40.05
C ILE A 967 -4.91 -28.72 40.61
N VAL A 968 -5.58 -27.57 40.71
CA VAL A 968 -7.05 -27.49 40.66
C VAL A 968 -7.42 -26.46 39.60
N GLY A 969 -7.99 -26.91 38.49
CA GLY A 969 -8.44 -26.03 37.41
C GLY A 969 -9.96 -25.93 37.34
N ASN A 970 -10.46 -24.86 36.73
CA ASN A 970 -11.73 -24.93 36.03
C ASN A 970 -11.76 -24.07 34.75
N SER A 971 -12.48 -24.60 33.77
CA SER A 971 -12.78 -24.15 32.40
C SER A 971 -12.96 -22.64 32.14
N GLY A 972 -12.66 -22.21 30.90
CA GLY A 972 -13.08 -20.88 30.43
C GLY A 972 -12.48 -20.28 29.13
N GLY A 973 -11.72 -21.01 28.30
CA GLY A 973 -11.02 -20.41 27.14
C GLY A 973 -11.35 -21.05 25.78
N MET A 974 -11.58 -20.23 24.75
CA MET A 974 -11.63 -20.68 23.35
C MET A 974 -10.21 -20.98 22.85
N VAL A 975 -10.00 -22.15 22.23
CA VAL A 975 -8.76 -22.44 21.52
C VAL A 975 -8.93 -22.04 20.05
N GLN A 976 -8.54 -20.81 19.72
CA GLN A 976 -8.30 -20.45 18.31
C GLN A 976 -6.95 -21.03 17.88
N SER A 977 -6.98 -21.96 16.94
CA SER A 977 -5.79 -22.57 16.34
C SER A 977 -5.18 -21.62 15.32
N PHE A 978 -4.21 -20.80 15.73
CA PHE A 978 -3.43 -19.99 14.80
C PHE A 978 -2.54 -20.88 13.92
N VAL A 979 -2.72 -20.75 12.61
CA VAL A 979 -1.85 -21.36 11.59
C VAL A 979 -0.95 -20.25 11.05
N PHE A 980 0.35 -20.33 11.31
CA PHE A 980 1.33 -19.35 10.85
C PHE A 980 1.55 -19.47 9.34
N GLY A 981 1.63 -18.33 8.64
CA GLY A 981 1.66 -18.29 7.18
C GLY A 981 2.55 -17.19 6.60
N HIS A 982 3.77 -17.58 6.25
CA HIS A 982 4.57 -16.99 5.16
C HIS A 982 4.54 -15.45 4.96
N SER A 983 5.16 -14.72 5.88
CA SER A 983 5.87 -13.49 5.50
C SER A 983 6.86 -13.76 4.34
N LEU A 984 7.16 -12.69 3.60
CA LEU A 984 7.97 -12.64 2.38
C LEU A 984 9.35 -13.34 2.46
N GLY A 985 10.00 -13.44 1.31
CA GLY A 985 11.26 -14.18 1.14
C GLY A 985 11.00 -15.61 0.69
N MET A 986 12.01 -16.27 0.11
CA MET A 986 11.90 -17.71 -0.20
C MET A 986 12.27 -18.51 1.04
N ILE A 987 11.54 -18.31 2.14
CA ILE A 987 11.62 -19.24 3.27
C ILE A 987 11.03 -20.55 2.75
N LYS A 988 11.85 -21.61 2.67
CA LYS A 988 11.30 -22.96 2.63
C LYS A 988 10.48 -23.12 3.89
N ILE A 989 9.17 -23.20 3.74
CA ILE A 989 8.29 -23.77 4.74
C ILE A 989 7.50 -24.82 3.97
N ARG A 990 7.97 -26.07 4.02
CA ARG A 990 7.22 -27.17 3.42
C ARG A 990 5.91 -27.36 4.19
N ASN A 991 4.84 -27.69 3.47
CA ASN A 991 3.50 -27.93 4.01
C ASN A 991 3.50 -28.79 5.30
N ILE A 992 3.24 -28.17 6.46
CA ILE A 992 2.75 -28.91 7.64
C ILE A 992 1.24 -29.03 7.51
N SER A 993 0.81 -29.90 6.58
CA SER A 993 -0.60 -30.13 6.22
C SER A 993 -0.93 -31.63 6.10
N GLU A 994 -0.31 -32.48 6.93
CA GLU A 994 -0.62 -33.92 6.92
C GLU A 994 -0.59 -34.62 8.30
N THR A 995 -0.91 -33.91 9.41
CA THR A 995 -1.44 -34.58 10.61
C THR A 995 -2.25 -33.66 11.54
N LEU A 996 -3.57 -33.58 11.32
CA LEU A 996 -4.62 -33.35 12.32
C LEU A 996 -5.98 -33.80 11.74
#